data_AF-A0A4P1R6J2-F1
#
_entry.id   AF-A0A4P1R6J2-F1
#
_cell.length_a   1.000
_cell.length_b   1.000
_cell.length_c   1.000
_cell.angle_alpha   90.00
_cell.angle_beta   90.00
_cell.angle_gamma   90.00
#
_symmetry.space_group_name_H-M   'P 1'
#
loop_
_entity.id
_entity.type
_entity.pdbx_description
1 polymer ?
#
loop_
_entity_poly.entity_id
_entity_poly.type
_entity_poly.pdbx_seq_one_letter_code
_entity_poly.pdbx_strand_id
1 'polypeptide(L)'
;MGLKNTTMFDIMEILFTLLVILSVAKPGLSSTTKTFNVLHYGAVGDKITDDSPAFEKAWKDVCQSKSDISQLVVPAGKTFLLKPITFTGPCKSTYTYIQVLGNIVAPKTKSEYSGHHTNTWLGFSNINGLIIKGKGIIDGRGSAWWQQPCLGNPSPGTKCRPPSDDCIAISSGSSKIKISGITCGPGHGISIGSLGTAGKTDTVEDVHGGAGFARRISFEDIKFVRANSPIIIDQFYCPNRIDCQNKTEAVKVSDVTFKRIVGTSLMEEAINLSCDQNIGCSNIVLDDIDITSAIPGKEVFSFCHNAHGKAINTKPAPEAMGKRPPYATDIEGARYPPPPQPTFRPPPPTQWTSWLVPLIFVTNVAMFVYSMYLNDCPSHLDKEECLFTQQLGTFAFQPFRENPLLGPSTSTLRKLGALERDLVVYDNESWRFLTCMFLHAGVIHLLSNMFSLLFIGVRLEQEFGFLRIGLLYILSGFGGSLLSILHLKNDGIVQTISVGASGALFGLLGSMLSELLTNWTIYANKCAALISLVVIIGLNLAVGFLPHVDNSAHIGGFLSGFFLGFILLMRHQYGYVKHKYIPPGSDIKRLIVTSALIIWKGLMCITGSESPVVVVLSGSMEPGFKRGDILFLHMSKDPIRSGEIVVFNVDGREIPIVHRVIKVHEREDTGEVDVLTKGDNNYGDDRLLYADGQLWLHRHHIMGRAVGFLPYVGWVTIIMTENPIFKYILIGGLGLLVITSKD
;
A
#
# COMPACT_ATOMS: atom_id res chain seq x y z
N MET A 1 37.45 19.62 37.37
CA MET A 1 37.78 18.24 36.95
C MET A 1 36.47 17.54 36.64
N GLY A 2 36.08 17.15 35.43
CA GLY A 2 36.71 17.15 34.11
C GLY A 2 35.64 16.60 33.16
N LEU A 3 34.81 17.47 32.59
CA LEU A 3 33.95 17.11 31.45
C LEU A 3 34.83 17.14 30.20
N LYS A 4 35.36 15.98 29.79
CA LYS A 4 35.91 15.73 28.47
C LYS A 4 35.44 14.35 28.01
N ASN A 5 34.96 14.30 26.77
CA ASN A 5 34.56 13.11 25.99
C ASN A 5 33.10 12.66 26.16
N THR A 6 32.16 13.54 25.84
CA THR A 6 30.85 13.10 25.32
C THR A 6 31.02 12.90 23.82
N THR A 7 30.83 11.67 23.32
CA THR A 7 30.95 11.38 21.89
C THR A 7 29.60 11.60 21.22
N MET A 8 29.62 11.87 19.92
CA MET A 8 28.42 12.00 19.08
C MET A 8 27.44 10.81 19.19
N PHE A 9 27.96 9.65 19.60
CA PHE A 9 27.19 8.44 19.92
C PHE A 9 26.19 8.65 21.08
N ASP A 10 26.60 9.37 22.13
CA ASP A 10 25.76 9.65 23.31
C ASP A 10 24.63 10.65 22.99
N ILE A 11 24.90 11.61 22.11
CA ILE A 11 23.90 12.61 21.67
C ILE A 11 22.87 11.96 20.73
N MET A 12 23.29 11.02 19.87
CA MET A 12 22.40 10.28 18.98
C MET A 12 21.56 9.23 19.72
N GLU A 13 22.10 8.51 20.71
CA GLU A 13 21.33 7.64 21.60
C GLU A 13 20.25 8.41 22.37
N ILE A 14 20.58 9.61 22.89
CA ILE A 14 19.62 10.43 23.65
C ILE A 14 18.53 11.01 22.72
N LEU A 15 18.88 11.50 21.52
CA LEU A 15 17.92 11.99 20.53
C LEU A 15 17.04 10.87 19.98
N PHE A 16 17.60 9.69 19.70
CA PHE A 16 16.87 8.52 19.21
C PHE A 16 15.92 7.99 20.29
N THR A 17 16.36 7.95 21.56
CA THR A 17 15.52 7.53 22.69
C THR A 17 14.42 8.56 23.00
N LEU A 18 14.69 9.86 22.90
CA LEU A 18 13.66 10.93 23.01
C LEU A 18 12.66 10.89 21.84
N LEU A 19 13.09 10.59 20.62
CA LEU A 19 12.21 10.39 19.45
C LEU A 19 11.37 9.11 19.56
N VAL A 20 11.91 8.03 20.13
CA VAL A 20 11.17 6.79 20.42
C VAL A 20 10.17 7.01 21.56
N ILE A 21 10.53 7.76 22.61
CA ILE A 21 9.61 8.07 23.73
C ILE A 21 8.51 9.07 23.30
N LEU A 22 8.81 10.03 22.43
CA LEU A 22 7.83 10.97 21.86
C LEU A 22 6.93 10.34 20.77
N SER A 23 7.40 9.29 20.07
CA SER A 23 6.58 8.54 19.11
C SER A 23 5.68 7.47 19.76
N VAL A 24 5.90 7.14 21.03
CA VAL A 24 5.07 6.21 21.81
C VAL A 24 4.02 6.93 22.69
N ALA A 25 4.07 8.26 22.81
CA ALA A 25 3.19 9.03 23.69
C ALA A 25 2.24 10.00 22.96
N LYS A 26 1.20 9.47 22.29
CA LYS A 26 -0.24 9.80 22.54
C LYS A 26 -1.18 9.12 21.52
N PRO A 27 -2.46 8.91 21.89
CA PRO A 27 -3.25 7.77 21.47
C PRO A 27 -3.89 7.98 20.09
N GLY A 28 -3.47 7.19 19.12
CA GLY A 28 -4.27 6.95 17.93
C GLY A 28 -5.40 5.99 18.29
N LEU A 29 -6.63 6.51 18.34
CA LEU A 29 -7.84 5.72 18.47
C LEU A 29 -7.88 4.74 17.29
N SER A 30 -7.50 3.48 17.53
CA SER A 30 -7.64 2.41 16.54
C SER A 30 -9.14 2.21 16.32
N SER A 31 -9.64 2.61 15.15
CA SER A 31 -11.03 2.39 14.74
C SER A 31 -11.34 0.91 14.87
N THR A 32 -12.14 0.56 15.87
CA THR A 32 -12.52 -0.84 16.11
C THR A 32 -13.53 -1.26 15.04
N THR A 33 -13.18 -2.25 14.22
CA THR A 33 -14.09 -2.83 13.23
C THR A 33 -14.58 -4.18 13.73
N LYS A 34 -15.90 -4.39 13.76
CA LYS A 34 -16.52 -5.68 14.11
C LYS A 34 -17.32 -6.22 12.94
N THR A 35 -17.09 -7.49 12.61
CA THR A 35 -17.68 -8.15 11.43
C THR A 35 -18.69 -9.23 11.84
N PHE A 36 -19.81 -9.26 11.14
CA PHE A 36 -20.97 -10.12 11.37
C PHE A 36 -21.31 -10.86 10.08
N ASN A 37 -20.85 -12.10 9.96
CA ASN A 37 -21.11 -12.93 8.77
C ASN A 37 -22.45 -13.65 8.92
N VAL A 38 -23.39 -13.46 8.00
CA VAL A 38 -24.73 -14.07 8.05
C VAL A 38 -24.71 -15.60 8.17
N LEU A 39 -23.65 -16.27 7.70
CA LEU A 39 -23.48 -17.72 7.87
C LEU A 39 -23.32 -18.12 9.34
N HIS A 40 -22.68 -17.29 10.17
CA HIS A 40 -22.55 -17.54 11.61
C HIS A 40 -23.88 -17.37 12.36
N TYR A 41 -24.86 -16.75 11.70
CA TYR A 41 -26.21 -16.55 12.22
C TYR A 41 -27.21 -17.58 11.68
N GLY A 42 -26.75 -18.58 10.92
CA GLY A 42 -27.57 -19.69 10.44
C GLY A 42 -28.04 -19.56 8.99
N ALA A 43 -27.55 -18.57 8.22
CA ALA A 43 -27.88 -18.47 6.81
C ALA A 43 -27.27 -19.63 6.00
N VAL A 44 -28.05 -20.19 5.07
CA VAL A 44 -27.67 -21.35 4.25
C VAL A 44 -27.13 -20.88 2.89
N GLY A 45 -27.83 -19.94 2.24
CA GLY A 45 -27.40 -19.35 0.96
C GLY A 45 -27.51 -20.30 -0.24
N ASP A 46 -28.54 -21.13 -0.27
CA ASP A 46 -28.83 -22.15 -1.29
C ASP A 46 -29.94 -21.76 -2.29
N LYS A 47 -30.41 -20.51 -2.26
CA LYS A 47 -31.50 -19.94 -3.07
C LYS A 47 -32.91 -20.43 -2.70
N ILE A 48 -33.04 -21.39 -1.77
CA ILE A 48 -34.28 -22.10 -1.44
C ILE A 48 -34.71 -21.79 0.00
N THR A 49 -33.77 -21.91 0.94
CA THR A 49 -33.98 -21.69 2.36
C THR A 49 -34.23 -20.21 2.65
N ASP A 50 -35.24 -19.92 3.48
CA ASP A 50 -35.52 -18.57 3.95
C ASP A 50 -34.43 -18.10 4.92
N ASP A 51 -33.52 -17.28 4.42
CA ASP A 51 -32.36 -16.76 5.16
C ASP A 51 -32.69 -15.48 5.95
N SER A 52 -33.92 -14.96 5.85
CA SER A 52 -34.35 -13.71 6.52
C SER A 52 -34.15 -13.73 8.04
N PRO A 53 -34.48 -14.81 8.77
CA PRO A 53 -34.26 -14.87 10.22
C PRO A 53 -32.78 -14.75 10.61
N ALA A 54 -31.87 -15.33 9.81
CA ALA A 54 -30.43 -15.22 10.04
C ALA A 54 -29.93 -13.80 9.80
N PHE A 55 -30.43 -13.13 8.76
CA PHE A 55 -30.13 -11.73 8.48
C PHE A 55 -30.66 -10.79 9.57
N GLU A 56 -31.87 -11.02 10.06
CA GLU A 56 -32.45 -10.25 11.16
C GLU A 56 -31.63 -10.41 12.45
N LYS A 57 -31.23 -11.64 12.79
CA LYS A 57 -30.40 -11.92 13.96
C LYS A 57 -29.02 -11.26 13.84
N ALA A 58 -28.38 -11.37 12.68
CA ALA A 58 -27.11 -10.70 12.41
C ALA A 58 -27.24 -9.17 12.50
N TRP A 59 -28.32 -8.61 11.96
CA TRP A 59 -28.57 -7.17 11.98
C TRP A 59 -28.75 -6.61 13.39
N LYS A 60 -29.44 -7.35 14.28
CA LYS A 60 -29.57 -6.97 15.70
C LYS A 60 -28.20 -6.77 16.35
N ASP A 61 -27.27 -7.68 16.12
CA ASP A 61 -25.92 -7.58 16.68
C ASP A 61 -25.08 -6.49 15.99
N VAL A 62 -25.26 -6.30 14.69
CA VAL A 62 -24.63 -5.20 13.92
C VAL A 62 -25.00 -3.85 14.54
N CYS A 63 -26.28 -3.59 14.77
CA CYS A 63 -26.72 -2.30 15.31
C CYS A 63 -26.48 -2.13 16.81
N GLN A 64 -26.32 -3.22 17.57
CA GLN A 64 -25.93 -3.16 18.98
C GLN A 64 -24.41 -3.03 19.21
N SER A 65 -23.59 -3.23 18.18
CA SER A 65 -22.14 -3.15 18.27
C SER A 65 -21.67 -1.76 18.74
N LYS A 66 -20.75 -1.72 19.70
CA LYS A 66 -20.10 -0.47 20.17
C LYS A 66 -18.81 -0.16 19.41
N SER A 67 -18.52 -0.91 18.35
CA SER A 67 -17.34 -0.69 17.52
C SER A 67 -17.54 0.56 16.66
N ASP A 68 -16.46 1.22 16.26
CA ASP A 68 -16.52 2.39 15.37
C ASP A 68 -17.13 2.03 14.01
N ILE A 69 -16.77 0.84 13.52
CA ILE A 69 -17.30 0.25 12.29
C ILE A 69 -17.95 -1.10 12.61
N SER A 70 -19.19 -1.29 12.17
CA SER A 70 -19.92 -2.56 12.29
C SER A 70 -20.29 -3.06 10.91
N GLN A 71 -19.89 -4.28 10.54
CA GLN A 71 -19.98 -4.78 9.17
C GLN A 71 -20.78 -6.09 9.09
N LEU A 72 -21.95 -6.06 8.44
CA LEU A 72 -22.68 -7.24 7.99
C LEU A 72 -22.05 -7.77 6.70
N VAL A 73 -21.77 -9.07 6.61
CA VAL A 73 -21.18 -9.71 5.42
C VAL A 73 -22.15 -10.71 4.81
N VAL A 74 -22.43 -10.55 3.52
CA VAL A 74 -23.15 -11.50 2.67
C VAL A 74 -22.14 -12.20 1.75
N PRO A 75 -21.68 -13.42 2.07
CA PRO A 75 -20.52 -14.05 1.42
C PRO A 75 -20.71 -14.38 -0.06
N ALA A 76 -19.61 -14.34 -0.82
CA ALA A 76 -19.56 -14.71 -2.24
C ALA A 76 -19.87 -16.20 -2.48
N GLY A 77 -20.31 -16.53 -3.70
CA GLY A 77 -20.55 -17.91 -4.13
C GLY A 77 -21.86 -18.52 -3.60
N LYS A 78 -22.65 -17.76 -2.85
CA LYS A 78 -23.95 -18.16 -2.29
C LYS A 78 -25.07 -17.26 -2.78
N THR A 79 -26.29 -17.78 -2.75
CA THR A 79 -27.51 -17.03 -3.10
C THR A 79 -28.49 -17.13 -1.95
N PHE A 80 -28.78 -16.02 -1.29
CA PHE A 80 -29.62 -15.97 -0.09
C PHE A 80 -31.04 -15.58 -0.48
N LEU A 81 -32.03 -16.40 -0.13
CA LEU A 81 -33.43 -16.08 -0.34
C LEU A 81 -33.94 -15.31 0.88
N LEU A 82 -34.30 -14.05 0.68
CA LEU A 82 -34.85 -13.20 1.73
C LEU A 82 -36.31 -12.89 1.43
N LYS A 83 -37.20 -13.17 2.36
CA LYS A 83 -38.56 -12.61 2.39
C LYS A 83 -38.51 -11.10 2.72
N PRO A 84 -39.63 -10.37 2.58
CA PRO A 84 -39.71 -8.97 2.98
C PRO A 84 -39.14 -8.73 4.38
N ILE A 85 -38.13 -7.86 4.46
CA ILE A 85 -37.40 -7.54 5.68
C ILE A 85 -37.02 -6.06 5.73
N THR A 86 -37.16 -5.45 6.91
CA THR A 86 -36.75 -4.06 7.16
C THR A 86 -35.65 -4.03 8.21
N PHE A 87 -34.48 -3.56 7.80
CA PHE A 87 -33.33 -3.30 8.66
C PHE A 87 -33.52 -1.94 9.35
N THR A 88 -33.81 -1.99 10.65
CA THR A 88 -34.18 -0.80 11.43
C THR A 88 -33.07 -0.43 12.41
N GLY A 89 -32.77 0.86 12.54
CA GLY A 89 -31.88 1.41 13.57
C GLY A 89 -32.65 2.03 14.77
N PRO A 90 -31.99 2.80 15.64
CA PRO A 90 -30.66 3.37 15.49
C PRO A 90 -29.54 2.36 15.78
N CYS A 91 -28.44 2.46 15.04
CA CYS A 91 -27.26 1.62 15.23
C CYS A 91 -26.21 2.40 16.04
N LYS A 92 -25.54 1.74 16.99
CA LYS A 92 -24.61 2.38 17.94
C LYS A 92 -23.25 2.71 17.33
N SER A 93 -22.85 2.00 16.28
CA SER A 93 -21.61 2.25 15.55
C SER A 93 -21.67 3.54 14.74
N THR A 94 -20.53 4.21 14.59
CA THR A 94 -20.38 5.41 13.76
C THR A 94 -20.67 5.12 12.28
N TYR A 95 -20.24 3.95 11.81
CA TYR A 95 -20.52 3.47 10.44
C TYR A 95 -21.02 2.03 10.46
N THR A 96 -22.09 1.79 9.71
CA THR A 96 -22.69 0.46 9.53
C THR A 96 -22.50 0.01 8.09
N TYR A 97 -21.75 -1.06 7.85
CA TYR A 97 -21.47 -1.60 6.53
C TYR A 97 -22.32 -2.83 6.23
N ILE A 98 -22.80 -2.93 4.99
CA ILE A 98 -23.36 -4.15 4.42
C ILE A 98 -22.51 -4.52 3.21
N GLN A 99 -21.73 -5.58 3.36
CA GLN A 99 -20.80 -6.09 2.36
C GLN A 99 -21.49 -7.19 1.53
N VAL A 100 -22.06 -6.83 0.38
CA VAL A 100 -22.83 -7.72 -0.50
C VAL A 100 -21.92 -8.40 -1.52
N LEU A 101 -21.34 -9.55 -1.18
CA LEU A 101 -20.46 -10.33 -2.07
C LEU A 101 -21.18 -11.47 -2.80
N GLY A 102 -22.22 -12.04 -2.18
CA GLY A 102 -23.11 -13.05 -2.77
C GLY A 102 -24.37 -12.46 -3.39
N ASN A 103 -25.28 -13.32 -3.83
CA ASN A 103 -26.56 -12.87 -4.40
C ASN A 103 -27.66 -12.88 -3.34
N ILE A 104 -28.58 -11.93 -3.42
CA ILE A 104 -29.80 -11.87 -2.63
C ILE A 104 -30.96 -11.96 -3.61
N VAL A 105 -31.90 -12.88 -3.37
CA VAL A 105 -33.03 -13.14 -4.26
C VAL A 105 -34.34 -13.06 -3.49
N ALA A 106 -35.35 -12.49 -4.12
CA ALA A 106 -36.70 -12.47 -3.59
C ALA A 106 -37.38 -13.85 -3.68
N PRO A 107 -38.48 -14.06 -2.95
CA PRO A 107 -39.35 -15.21 -3.13
C PRO A 107 -39.85 -15.36 -4.57
N LYS A 108 -40.10 -16.61 -4.98
CA LYS A 108 -40.50 -16.92 -6.36
C LYS A 108 -42.00 -16.74 -6.60
N THR A 109 -42.83 -16.72 -5.57
CA THR A 109 -44.29 -16.59 -5.72
C THR A 109 -44.86 -15.46 -4.86
N LYS A 110 -45.99 -14.91 -5.28
CA LYS A 110 -46.72 -13.87 -4.52
C LYS A 110 -47.12 -14.34 -3.12
N SER A 111 -47.54 -15.60 -2.98
CA SER A 111 -47.96 -16.19 -1.71
C SER A 111 -46.84 -16.27 -0.66
N GLU A 112 -45.58 -16.28 -1.09
CA GLU A 112 -44.42 -16.29 -0.20
C GLU A 112 -44.05 -14.89 0.33
N TYR A 113 -44.59 -13.82 -0.27
CA TYR A 113 -44.54 -12.47 0.29
C TYR A 113 -45.64 -12.33 1.36
N SER A 114 -45.38 -12.93 2.52
CA SER A 114 -46.22 -12.85 3.71
C SER A 114 -45.45 -12.21 4.86
N GLY A 115 -46.14 -11.43 5.70
CA GLY A 115 -45.54 -10.75 6.87
C GLY A 115 -45.88 -9.26 6.96
N HIS A 116 -45.22 -8.57 7.89
CA HIS A 116 -45.32 -7.11 8.01
C HIS A 116 -44.42 -6.45 6.94
N HIS A 117 -44.94 -5.42 6.25
CA HIS A 117 -44.26 -4.68 5.15
C HIS A 117 -44.23 -5.39 3.79
N THR A 118 -45.38 -5.87 3.30
CA THR A 118 -45.52 -6.48 1.95
C THR A 118 -45.16 -5.55 0.78
N ASN A 119 -45.05 -4.25 1.03
CA ASN A 119 -44.77 -3.22 0.02
C ASN A 119 -43.27 -2.87 -0.05
N THR A 120 -42.41 -3.53 0.72
CA THR A 120 -40.97 -3.29 0.70
C THR A 120 -40.24 -4.60 0.89
N TRP A 121 -39.47 -5.02 -0.11
CA TRP A 121 -38.70 -6.26 0.00
C TRP A 121 -37.48 -6.10 0.91
N LEU A 122 -36.63 -5.10 0.64
CA LEU A 122 -35.46 -4.78 1.47
C LEU A 122 -35.54 -3.30 1.90
N GLY A 123 -35.97 -3.07 3.13
CA GLY A 123 -36.13 -1.73 3.71
C GLY A 123 -34.98 -1.33 4.63
N PHE A 124 -34.60 -0.06 4.61
CA PHE A 124 -33.67 0.54 5.57
C PHE A 124 -34.30 1.77 6.20
N SER A 125 -34.36 1.80 7.55
CA SER A 125 -35.05 2.86 8.28
C SER A 125 -34.33 3.26 9.56
N ASN A 126 -34.26 4.58 9.82
CA ASN A 126 -33.69 5.15 11.03
C ASN A 126 -32.22 4.77 11.29
N ILE A 127 -31.38 4.82 10.24
CA ILE A 127 -29.95 4.46 10.31
C ILE A 127 -29.09 5.68 9.91
N ASN A 128 -28.04 5.93 10.69
CA ASN A 128 -27.01 6.93 10.39
C ASN A 128 -25.71 6.23 9.96
N GLY A 129 -25.06 6.72 8.90
CA GLY A 129 -23.76 6.19 8.46
C GLY A 129 -23.82 4.80 7.80
N LEU A 130 -24.92 4.48 7.09
CA LEU A 130 -25.09 3.20 6.39
C LEU A 130 -24.29 3.18 5.08
N ILE A 131 -23.50 2.12 4.88
CA ILE A 131 -22.68 1.91 3.69
C ILE A 131 -22.98 0.53 3.10
N ILE A 132 -23.63 0.49 1.94
CA ILE A 132 -23.90 -0.75 1.21
C ILE A 132 -22.93 -0.86 0.04
N LYS A 133 -22.11 -1.92 0.02
CA LYS A 133 -21.06 -2.10 -1.00
C LYS A 133 -20.88 -3.57 -1.35
N GLY A 134 -20.67 -3.85 -2.63
CA GLY A 134 -20.18 -5.15 -3.08
C GLY A 134 -20.75 -5.56 -4.44
N LYS A 135 -20.13 -6.56 -5.06
CA LYS A 135 -20.42 -7.00 -6.44
C LYS A 135 -21.60 -7.97 -6.54
N GLY A 136 -22.26 -8.26 -5.43
CA GLY A 136 -23.40 -9.16 -5.37
C GLY A 136 -24.60 -8.64 -6.15
N ILE A 137 -25.49 -9.56 -6.51
CA ILE A 137 -26.73 -9.24 -7.24
C ILE A 137 -27.89 -9.19 -6.25
N ILE A 138 -28.70 -8.14 -6.33
CA ILE A 138 -30.01 -8.07 -5.64
C ILE A 138 -31.09 -8.26 -6.71
N ASP A 139 -31.69 -9.46 -6.74
CA ASP A 139 -32.67 -9.89 -7.74
C ASP A 139 -34.06 -10.00 -7.11
N GLY A 140 -34.91 -9.02 -7.41
CA GLY A 140 -36.29 -8.93 -6.89
C GLY A 140 -37.27 -9.96 -7.46
N ARG A 141 -36.86 -10.80 -8.43
CA ARG A 141 -37.71 -11.83 -9.07
C ARG A 141 -39.13 -11.36 -9.45
N GLY A 142 -39.23 -10.14 -9.95
CA GLY A 142 -40.52 -9.49 -10.23
C GLY A 142 -41.45 -10.26 -11.17
N SER A 143 -40.95 -11.19 -12.00
CA SER A 143 -41.75 -11.97 -12.97
C SER A 143 -42.92 -12.74 -12.35
N ALA A 144 -42.84 -13.12 -11.08
CA ALA A 144 -43.95 -13.76 -10.37
C ALA A 144 -45.12 -12.82 -10.08
N TRP A 145 -44.88 -11.51 -10.00
CA TRP A 145 -45.93 -10.52 -9.84
C TRP A 145 -46.75 -10.29 -11.12
N TRP A 146 -46.14 -10.66 -12.25
CA TRP A 146 -46.45 -10.14 -13.57
C TRP A 146 -47.22 -11.09 -14.48
N GLN A 147 -47.56 -12.30 -14.00
CA GLN A 147 -48.32 -13.28 -14.79
C GLN A 147 -49.77 -12.84 -15.11
N GLN A 148 -50.32 -11.87 -14.36
CA GLN A 148 -51.52 -11.10 -14.73
C GLN A 148 -51.13 -9.61 -14.75
N PRO A 149 -50.75 -9.05 -15.91
CA PRO A 149 -50.18 -7.71 -15.99
C PRO A 149 -51.21 -6.57 -15.86
N CYS A 150 -52.52 -6.87 -15.83
CA CYS A 150 -53.59 -5.88 -15.81
C CYS A 150 -54.32 -5.91 -14.45
N LEU A 151 -54.50 -4.74 -13.81
CA LEU A 151 -55.50 -4.57 -12.75
C LEU A 151 -56.88 -4.39 -13.40
N GLY A 152 -57.89 -5.18 -12.99
CA GLY A 152 -59.27 -5.08 -13.49
C GLY A 152 -59.57 -5.93 -14.74
N ASN A 153 -60.67 -5.60 -15.44
CA ASN A 153 -61.09 -6.24 -16.70
C ASN A 153 -60.63 -5.39 -17.90
N PRO A 154 -59.43 -5.62 -18.45
CA PRO A 154 -58.91 -4.84 -19.58
C PRO A 154 -59.69 -5.15 -20.86
N SER A 155 -59.86 -4.13 -21.71
CA SER A 155 -60.40 -4.29 -23.06
C SER A 155 -59.47 -5.15 -23.92
N PRO A 156 -59.99 -5.90 -24.91
CA PRO A 156 -59.17 -6.64 -25.87
C PRO A 156 -58.15 -5.72 -26.57
N GLY A 157 -56.87 -6.09 -26.58
CA GLY A 157 -55.78 -5.31 -27.18
C GLY A 157 -54.97 -4.44 -26.20
N THR A 158 -55.32 -4.44 -24.91
CA THR A 158 -54.57 -3.69 -23.89
C THR A 158 -53.17 -4.28 -23.66
N LYS A 159 -52.12 -3.51 -23.94
CA LYS A 159 -50.73 -3.83 -23.52
C LYS A 159 -50.56 -3.50 -22.05
N CYS A 160 -50.65 -4.51 -21.21
CA CYS A 160 -50.53 -4.34 -19.77
C CYS A 160 -49.07 -4.35 -19.31
N ARG A 161 -48.76 -3.56 -18.26
CA ARG A 161 -47.40 -3.42 -17.72
C ARG A 161 -47.22 -4.29 -16.47
N PRO A 162 -46.11 -5.01 -16.33
CA PRO A 162 -45.79 -5.77 -15.13
C PRO A 162 -45.69 -4.88 -13.86
N PRO A 163 -46.36 -5.18 -12.72
CA PRO A 163 -46.23 -4.41 -11.48
C PRO A 163 -44.87 -4.56 -10.78
N SER A 164 -43.96 -3.63 -10.99
CA SER A 164 -42.60 -3.59 -10.43
C SER A 164 -42.55 -2.75 -9.14
N ASP A 165 -41.45 -2.84 -8.36
CA ASP A 165 -41.20 -1.99 -7.19
C ASP A 165 -39.69 -1.65 -7.07
N ASP A 166 -39.30 -0.85 -6.08
CA ASP A 166 -37.95 -0.33 -5.85
C ASP A 166 -36.90 -1.45 -5.60
N CYS A 167 -35.70 -1.29 -6.15
CA CYS A 167 -34.54 -2.11 -5.81
C CYS A 167 -33.99 -1.72 -4.42
N ILE A 168 -33.92 -0.42 -4.15
CA ILE A 168 -33.56 0.15 -2.85
C ILE A 168 -34.49 1.32 -2.60
N ALA A 169 -35.22 1.30 -1.48
CA ALA A 169 -36.03 2.41 -1.01
C ALA A 169 -35.40 3.02 0.26
N ILE A 170 -35.07 4.31 0.20
CA ILE A 170 -34.54 5.07 1.35
C ILE A 170 -35.70 5.90 1.93
N SER A 171 -36.11 5.52 3.15
CA SER A 171 -37.21 6.18 3.87
C SER A 171 -36.73 7.29 4.80
N SER A 172 -37.70 8.07 5.29
CA SER A 172 -37.54 9.14 6.29
C SER A 172 -36.71 8.71 7.51
N GLY A 173 -35.97 9.66 8.10
CA GLY A 173 -35.12 9.46 9.27
C GLY A 173 -33.73 8.88 8.97
N SER A 174 -33.37 8.79 7.68
CA SER A 174 -32.07 8.23 7.25
C SER A 174 -31.10 9.33 6.85
N SER A 175 -29.82 9.23 7.24
CA SER A 175 -28.78 10.24 6.93
C SER A 175 -27.41 9.59 6.69
N LYS A 176 -26.54 10.29 5.92
CA LYS A 176 -25.18 9.84 5.58
C LYS A 176 -25.12 8.43 4.96
N ILE A 177 -25.97 8.18 3.97
CA ILE A 177 -26.04 6.89 3.28
C ILE A 177 -25.10 6.89 2.07
N LYS A 178 -24.34 5.80 1.88
CA LYS A 178 -23.52 5.58 0.68
C LYS A 178 -23.80 4.21 0.08
N ILE A 179 -24.17 4.18 -1.20
CA ILE A 179 -24.43 2.96 -1.97
C ILE A 179 -23.45 2.92 -3.14
N SER A 180 -22.75 1.81 -3.35
CA SER A 180 -21.78 1.71 -4.46
C SER A 180 -21.55 0.27 -4.95
N GLY A 181 -21.34 0.13 -6.27
CA GLY A 181 -20.93 -1.12 -6.89
C GLY A 181 -22.00 -2.20 -7.02
N ILE A 182 -23.28 -1.82 -6.90
CA ILE A 182 -24.42 -2.74 -6.96
C ILE A 182 -24.98 -2.85 -8.39
N THR A 183 -25.64 -3.97 -8.71
CA THR A 183 -26.45 -4.15 -9.92
C THR A 183 -27.90 -4.36 -9.52
N CYS A 184 -28.78 -3.48 -10.00
CA CYS A 184 -30.22 -3.52 -9.74
C CYS A 184 -30.98 -3.91 -11.02
N GLY A 185 -32.00 -4.76 -10.88
CA GLY A 185 -33.01 -4.95 -11.92
C GLY A 185 -33.58 -6.37 -11.96
N PRO A 186 -34.72 -6.56 -12.66
CA PRO A 186 -35.68 -5.53 -13.09
C PRO A 186 -36.46 -4.93 -11.88
N GLY A 187 -36.80 -3.63 -11.94
CA GLY A 187 -37.32 -2.86 -10.79
C GLY A 187 -37.67 -1.40 -11.13
N HIS A 188 -38.08 -0.61 -10.12
CA HIS A 188 -38.20 0.87 -10.18
C HIS A 188 -36.86 1.60 -9.95
N GLY A 189 -35.82 0.88 -9.53
CA GLY A 189 -34.48 1.44 -9.35
C GLY A 189 -34.19 1.83 -7.91
N ILE A 190 -33.40 2.87 -7.70
CA ILE A 190 -33.02 3.38 -6.38
C ILE A 190 -33.88 4.61 -6.12
N SER A 191 -34.71 4.55 -5.08
CA SER A 191 -35.72 5.55 -4.78
C SER A 191 -35.51 6.16 -3.39
N ILE A 192 -35.69 7.48 -3.30
CA ILE A 192 -35.71 8.21 -2.03
C ILE A 192 -37.16 8.62 -1.80
N GLY A 193 -37.80 8.00 -0.80
CA GLY A 193 -39.22 8.14 -0.51
C GLY A 193 -39.97 6.81 -0.47
N SER A 194 -41.30 6.83 -0.50
CA SER A 194 -42.15 8.04 -0.49
C SER A 194 -42.02 8.84 0.81
N LEU A 195 -41.89 10.17 0.70
CA LEU A 195 -41.79 11.09 1.84
C LEU A 195 -43.06 11.95 1.94
N GLY A 196 -43.40 12.42 3.14
CA GLY A 196 -44.53 13.32 3.41
C GLY A 196 -45.87 12.59 3.57
N THR A 197 -45.89 11.27 3.75
CA THR A 197 -47.14 10.50 3.82
C THR A 197 -48.00 10.96 5.01
N ALA A 198 -49.26 11.33 4.75
CA ALA A 198 -50.22 11.82 5.74
C ALA A 198 -49.81 13.12 6.49
N GLY A 199 -49.08 14.02 5.83
CA GLY A 199 -48.67 15.31 6.43
C GLY A 199 -47.55 15.17 7.47
N LYS A 200 -46.83 14.04 7.47
CA LYS A 200 -45.70 13.81 8.36
C LYS A 200 -44.48 14.62 7.92
N THR A 201 -43.78 15.18 8.90
CA THR A 201 -42.46 15.80 8.69
C THR A 201 -41.44 14.70 8.44
N ASP A 202 -41.06 14.51 7.17
CA ASP A 202 -40.09 13.49 6.76
C ASP A 202 -38.76 14.11 6.34
N THR A 203 -37.65 13.65 6.93
CA THR A 203 -36.31 14.23 6.72
C THR A 203 -35.32 13.16 6.27
N VAL A 204 -34.57 13.43 5.20
CA VAL A 204 -33.46 12.57 4.76
C VAL A 204 -32.24 13.45 4.54
N GLU A 205 -31.42 13.70 5.61
CA GLU A 205 -30.04 14.26 5.65
C GLU A 205 -29.63 14.94 6.99
N ASP A 206 -28.34 15.33 7.16
CA ASP A 206 -27.71 15.91 8.37
C ASP A 206 -28.34 17.23 8.89
N VAL A 207 -28.90 17.20 10.11
CA VAL A 207 -30.02 18.02 10.62
C VAL A 207 -29.65 19.32 11.39
N HIS A 208 -30.47 20.39 11.24
CA HIS A 208 -31.24 21.13 12.28
C HIS A 208 -32.32 22.06 11.67
N GLY A 209 -33.61 21.90 12.06
CA GLY A 209 -34.71 22.88 11.92
C GLY A 209 -35.90 22.55 10.98
N GLY A 210 -37.07 22.22 11.55
CA GLY A 210 -38.49 22.39 11.08
C GLY A 210 -38.94 22.00 9.65
N ALA A 211 -39.95 21.09 9.55
CA ALA A 211 -40.65 20.55 8.36
C ALA A 211 -39.76 19.94 7.25
N GLY A 212 -40.20 18.82 6.67
CA GLY A 212 -39.34 17.82 6.02
C GLY A 212 -38.49 18.29 4.82
N PHE A 213 -37.33 17.65 4.60
CA PHE A 213 -36.42 17.96 3.49
C PHE A 213 -35.72 16.71 2.92
N ALA A 214 -35.38 16.75 1.64
CA ALA A 214 -34.46 15.85 0.96
C ALA A 214 -33.38 16.69 0.27
N ARG A 215 -32.18 16.77 0.86
CA ARG A 215 -31.07 17.56 0.28
C ARG A 215 -29.70 16.91 0.38
N ARG A 216 -28.74 17.40 -0.40
CA ARG A 216 -27.35 16.88 -0.52
C ARG A 216 -27.32 15.42 -1.00
N ILE A 217 -27.94 15.18 -2.15
CA ILE A 217 -28.05 13.85 -2.75
C ILE A 217 -27.20 13.81 -4.01
N SER A 218 -26.40 12.76 -4.20
CA SER A 218 -25.55 12.58 -5.38
C SER A 218 -25.76 11.21 -6.01
N PHE A 219 -26.11 11.19 -7.30
CA PHE A 219 -26.16 10.01 -8.15
C PHE A 219 -25.01 10.09 -9.16
N GLU A 220 -24.01 9.22 -9.04
CA GLU A 220 -22.80 9.27 -9.86
C GLU A 220 -22.48 7.93 -10.51
N ASP A 221 -21.93 7.96 -11.73
CA ASP A 221 -21.42 6.79 -12.46
C ASP A 221 -22.47 5.69 -12.68
N ILE A 222 -23.68 6.08 -13.11
CA ILE A 222 -24.80 5.17 -13.30
C ILE A 222 -24.93 4.80 -14.78
N LYS A 223 -25.07 3.49 -15.04
CA LYS A 223 -25.38 2.96 -16.38
C LYS A 223 -26.79 2.39 -16.43
N PHE A 224 -27.65 2.99 -17.25
CA PHE A 224 -28.98 2.46 -17.54
C PHE A 224 -28.97 1.55 -18.77
N VAL A 225 -29.72 0.45 -18.70
CA VAL A 225 -29.94 -0.44 -19.84
C VAL A 225 -31.44 -0.63 -20.00
N ARG A 226 -32.02 -0.01 -21.03
CA ARG A 226 -33.46 -0.09 -21.35
C ARG A 226 -34.36 0.26 -20.16
N ALA A 227 -34.05 1.33 -19.44
CA ALA A 227 -34.89 1.83 -18.34
C ALA A 227 -36.08 2.61 -18.89
N ASN A 228 -37.23 2.68 -18.19
CA ASN A 228 -38.37 3.47 -18.70
C ASN A 228 -38.09 4.96 -18.66
N SER A 229 -37.82 5.50 -17.46
CA SER A 229 -37.49 6.91 -17.23
C SER A 229 -36.29 6.93 -16.28
N PRO A 230 -35.06 7.08 -16.82
CA PRO A 230 -33.82 7.02 -16.05
C PRO A 230 -33.70 7.99 -14.86
N ILE A 231 -34.19 9.22 -14.99
CA ILE A 231 -34.05 10.26 -13.95
C ILE A 231 -35.44 10.85 -13.68
N ILE A 232 -35.92 10.74 -12.44
CA ILE A 232 -37.23 11.26 -12.02
C ILE A 232 -37.09 11.98 -10.67
N ILE A 233 -37.62 13.20 -10.60
CA ILE A 233 -38.04 13.89 -9.37
C ILE A 233 -39.53 14.17 -9.53
N ASP A 234 -40.36 13.61 -8.66
CA ASP A 234 -41.82 13.77 -8.72
C ASP A 234 -42.37 14.15 -7.34
N GLN A 235 -42.61 15.44 -7.11
CA GLN A 235 -43.27 15.95 -5.90
C GLN A 235 -44.81 15.87 -5.96
N PHE A 236 -45.38 15.36 -7.06
CA PHE A 236 -46.82 15.12 -7.24
C PHE A 236 -47.18 13.63 -7.15
N TYR A 237 -46.27 12.81 -6.61
CA TYR A 237 -46.42 11.37 -6.51
C TYR A 237 -47.70 10.97 -5.75
N CYS A 238 -48.66 10.37 -6.47
CA CYS A 238 -49.96 9.97 -5.94
C CYS A 238 -50.33 8.53 -6.40
N PRO A 239 -49.83 7.49 -5.71
CA PRO A 239 -49.84 6.11 -6.24
C PRO A 239 -51.26 5.52 -6.39
N ASN A 240 -52.21 5.92 -5.55
CA ASN A 240 -53.58 5.37 -5.56
C ASN A 240 -54.60 6.23 -6.32
N ARG A 241 -54.23 7.43 -6.80
CA ARG A 241 -55.13 8.42 -7.44
C ARG A 241 -56.40 8.78 -6.67
N ILE A 242 -56.47 8.47 -5.38
CA ILE A 242 -57.58 8.82 -4.49
C ILE A 242 -57.15 10.07 -3.71
N ASP A 243 -57.91 11.15 -3.86
CA ASP A 243 -57.76 12.41 -3.10
C ASP A 243 -56.40 13.14 -3.27
N CYS A 244 -55.86 13.13 -4.51
CA CYS A 244 -54.65 13.89 -4.86
C CYS A 244 -54.96 15.40 -4.89
N GLN A 245 -54.91 16.05 -3.75
CA GLN A 245 -54.97 17.51 -3.67
C GLN A 245 -53.57 18.10 -3.89
N ASN A 246 -53.47 19.17 -4.67
CA ASN A 246 -52.25 19.98 -4.79
C ASN A 246 -52.01 20.72 -3.47
N LYS A 247 -51.57 20.00 -2.43
CA LYS A 247 -51.31 20.57 -1.11
C LYS A 247 -49.95 21.26 -1.09
N THR A 248 -49.92 22.44 -0.50
CA THR A 248 -48.79 23.38 -0.47
C THR A 248 -47.71 23.04 0.57
N GLU A 249 -47.76 21.85 1.17
CA GLU A 249 -46.83 21.38 2.23
C GLU A 249 -45.89 20.28 1.68
N ALA A 250 -45.28 20.51 0.51
CA ALA A 250 -44.38 19.56 -0.11
C ALA A 250 -43.01 19.49 0.60
N VAL A 251 -42.41 18.31 0.67
CA VAL A 251 -41.04 18.10 1.20
C VAL A 251 -40.05 18.91 0.37
N LYS A 252 -39.25 19.78 1.00
CA LYS A 252 -38.29 20.63 0.26
C LYS A 252 -37.15 19.80 -0.34
N VAL A 253 -36.95 19.91 -1.65
CA VAL A 253 -35.86 19.21 -2.37
C VAL A 253 -34.77 20.20 -2.78
N SER A 254 -33.52 19.97 -2.34
CA SER A 254 -32.39 20.80 -2.78
C SER A 254 -31.07 20.06 -2.94
N ASP A 255 -30.09 20.68 -3.61
CA ASP A 255 -28.70 20.20 -3.68
C ASP A 255 -28.59 18.74 -4.19
N VAL A 256 -29.31 18.42 -5.27
CA VAL A 256 -29.32 17.11 -5.89
C VAL A 256 -28.43 17.13 -7.13
N THR A 257 -27.43 16.25 -7.20
CA THR A 257 -26.51 16.15 -8.33
C THR A 257 -26.64 14.79 -9.02
N PHE A 258 -26.84 14.81 -10.33
CA PHE A 258 -26.73 13.66 -11.22
C PHE A 258 -25.49 13.86 -12.08
N LYS A 259 -24.56 12.90 -12.05
CA LYS A 259 -23.26 13.05 -12.72
C LYS A 259 -22.76 11.79 -13.42
N ARG A 260 -22.21 11.91 -14.63
CA ARG A 260 -21.65 10.80 -15.42
C ARG A 260 -22.65 9.65 -15.58
N ILE A 261 -23.86 9.97 -16.05
CA ILE A 261 -24.93 8.98 -16.25
C ILE A 261 -25.05 8.67 -17.73
N VAL A 262 -24.97 7.39 -18.09
CA VAL A 262 -25.05 6.94 -19.48
C VAL A 262 -26.08 5.82 -19.65
N GLY A 263 -26.74 5.73 -20.80
CA GLY A 263 -27.59 4.56 -21.05
C GLY A 263 -28.71 4.75 -22.05
N THR A 264 -29.71 3.87 -21.94
CA THR A 264 -30.86 3.86 -22.86
C THR A 264 -32.21 3.88 -22.15
N SER A 265 -33.14 4.65 -22.71
CA SER A 265 -34.52 4.84 -22.25
C SER A 265 -35.54 4.15 -23.16
N LEU A 266 -36.59 3.53 -22.60
CA LEU A 266 -37.72 2.96 -23.35
C LEU A 266 -38.85 3.98 -23.57
N MET A 267 -38.92 5.03 -22.74
CA MET A 267 -39.86 6.15 -22.92
C MET A 267 -39.15 7.32 -23.60
N GLU A 268 -39.92 8.14 -24.31
CA GLU A 268 -39.43 9.38 -24.90
C GLU A 268 -39.06 10.39 -23.81
N GLU A 269 -39.82 10.48 -22.72
CA GLU A 269 -39.44 11.26 -21.53
C GLU A 269 -38.38 10.51 -20.70
N ALA A 270 -37.11 10.85 -20.93
CA ALA A 270 -35.97 10.21 -20.26
C ALA A 270 -35.63 10.86 -18.90
N ILE A 271 -35.85 12.17 -18.78
CA ILE A 271 -35.59 12.95 -17.57
C ILE A 271 -36.87 13.71 -17.22
N ASN A 272 -37.39 13.53 -16.01
CA ASN A 272 -38.56 14.26 -15.52
C ASN A 272 -38.23 14.93 -14.18
N LEU A 273 -38.26 16.25 -14.14
CA LEU A 273 -38.06 17.05 -12.93
C LEU A 273 -39.34 17.82 -12.60
N SER A 274 -40.29 17.17 -11.92
CA SER A 274 -41.59 17.72 -11.55
C SER A 274 -41.61 18.16 -10.07
N CYS A 275 -41.37 19.46 -9.84
CA CYS A 275 -41.34 20.05 -8.51
C CYS A 275 -42.61 20.85 -8.18
N ASP A 276 -42.99 20.90 -6.91
CA ASP A 276 -44.14 21.64 -6.39
C ASP A 276 -44.12 23.11 -6.85
N GLN A 277 -45.29 23.67 -7.13
CA GLN A 277 -45.43 25.03 -7.70
C GLN A 277 -44.99 26.15 -6.75
N ASN A 278 -45.11 25.96 -5.43
CA ASN A 278 -44.84 27.01 -4.45
C ASN A 278 -43.41 26.92 -3.90
N ILE A 279 -42.95 25.70 -3.58
CA ILE A 279 -41.66 25.48 -2.94
C ILE A 279 -40.55 25.28 -4.00
N GLY A 280 -40.86 24.54 -5.07
CA GLY A 280 -39.91 24.18 -6.12
C GLY A 280 -38.75 23.31 -5.64
N CYS A 281 -37.88 22.92 -6.57
CA CYS A 281 -36.59 22.30 -6.24
C CYS A 281 -35.45 23.27 -6.54
N SER A 282 -34.43 23.32 -5.67
CA SER A 282 -33.31 24.26 -5.82
C SER A 282 -31.95 23.58 -5.86
N ASN A 283 -31.02 24.11 -6.67
CA ASN A 283 -29.67 23.57 -6.85
C ASN A 283 -29.65 22.11 -7.37
N ILE A 284 -30.45 21.85 -8.41
CA ILE A 284 -30.43 20.58 -9.15
C ILE A 284 -29.35 20.63 -10.24
N VAL A 285 -28.37 19.73 -10.17
CA VAL A 285 -27.24 19.69 -11.09
C VAL A 285 -27.31 18.43 -11.95
N LEU A 286 -27.33 18.61 -13.27
CA LEU A 286 -27.13 17.55 -14.26
C LEU A 286 -25.76 17.79 -14.91
N ASP A 287 -24.82 16.87 -14.78
CA ASP A 287 -23.45 17.03 -15.27
C ASP A 287 -22.99 15.76 -16.00
N ASP A 288 -22.69 15.86 -17.29
CA ASP A 288 -22.23 14.72 -18.10
C ASP A 288 -23.27 13.57 -18.13
N ILE A 289 -24.42 13.85 -18.76
CA ILE A 289 -25.54 12.92 -18.89
C ILE A 289 -25.71 12.57 -20.36
N ASP A 290 -25.71 11.29 -20.72
CA ASP A 290 -25.91 10.81 -22.08
C ASP A 290 -26.90 9.65 -22.12
N ILE A 291 -28.17 9.98 -22.33
CA ILE A 291 -29.27 9.02 -22.43
C ILE A 291 -29.84 9.06 -23.83
N THR A 292 -29.94 7.88 -24.45
CA THR A 292 -30.48 7.70 -25.81
C THR A 292 -31.70 6.78 -25.80
N SER A 293 -32.46 6.75 -26.89
CA SER A 293 -33.58 5.80 -27.01
C SER A 293 -33.09 4.36 -27.16
N ALA A 294 -33.69 3.43 -26.42
CA ALA A 294 -33.56 1.99 -26.63
C ALA A 294 -34.37 1.48 -27.84
N ILE A 295 -35.26 2.33 -28.39
CA ILE A 295 -36.10 2.04 -29.54
C ILE A 295 -35.50 2.75 -30.76
N PRO A 296 -35.08 2.01 -31.82
CA PRO A 296 -34.50 2.60 -33.02
C PRO A 296 -35.43 3.66 -33.64
N GLY A 297 -34.85 4.79 -34.05
CA GLY A 297 -35.57 5.88 -34.72
C GLY A 297 -36.42 6.78 -33.82
N LYS A 298 -36.46 6.54 -32.50
CA LYS A 298 -37.08 7.45 -31.54
C LYS A 298 -36.03 8.33 -30.86
N GLU A 299 -36.40 9.56 -30.56
CA GLU A 299 -35.60 10.47 -29.74
C GLU A 299 -36.17 10.55 -28.32
N VAL A 300 -35.34 11.00 -27.39
CA VAL A 300 -35.72 11.22 -26.01
C VAL A 300 -35.65 12.70 -25.66
N PHE A 301 -36.49 13.14 -24.75
CA PHE A 301 -36.55 14.50 -24.25
C PHE A 301 -36.54 14.53 -22.72
N SER A 302 -36.44 15.74 -22.18
CA SER A 302 -36.41 16.02 -20.75
C SER A 302 -37.48 17.05 -20.38
N PHE A 303 -38.26 16.76 -19.36
CA PHE A 303 -39.32 17.61 -18.81
C PHE A 303 -38.86 18.28 -17.51
N CYS A 304 -39.19 19.56 -17.34
CA CYS A 304 -38.84 20.35 -16.15
C CYS A 304 -39.99 21.26 -15.72
N HIS A 305 -40.39 21.16 -14.46
CA HIS A 305 -41.40 22.00 -13.82
C HIS A 305 -40.89 22.48 -12.45
N ASN A 306 -40.72 23.80 -12.31
CA ASN A 306 -40.25 24.48 -11.08
C ASN A 306 -38.96 23.91 -10.45
N ALA A 307 -38.05 23.36 -11.27
CA ALA A 307 -36.73 22.92 -10.84
C ALA A 307 -35.67 23.94 -11.27
N HIS A 308 -34.82 24.34 -10.32
CA HIS A 308 -33.81 25.36 -10.51
C HIS A 308 -32.41 24.79 -10.32
N GLY A 309 -31.50 25.06 -11.27
CA GLY A 309 -30.13 24.59 -11.20
C GLY A 309 -29.38 24.68 -12.53
N LYS A 310 -28.49 23.71 -12.80
CA LYS A 310 -27.58 23.75 -13.97
C LYS A 310 -27.52 22.41 -14.69
N ALA A 311 -27.56 22.45 -16.01
CA ALA A 311 -27.29 21.31 -16.87
C ALA A 311 -25.99 21.56 -17.66
N ILE A 312 -25.03 20.66 -17.53
CA ILE A 312 -23.69 20.71 -18.14
C ILE A 312 -23.53 19.42 -18.93
N ASN A 313 -23.20 19.51 -20.22
CA ASN A 313 -23.00 18.34 -21.09
C ASN A 313 -24.10 17.28 -20.94
N THR A 314 -25.36 17.69 -21.01
CA THR A 314 -26.52 16.82 -20.75
C THR A 314 -27.32 16.58 -22.02
N LYS A 315 -27.61 15.30 -22.32
CA LYS A 315 -28.41 14.82 -23.44
C LYS A 315 -29.42 13.78 -22.93
N PRO A 316 -30.75 13.99 -23.10
CA PRO A 316 -31.39 15.20 -23.62
C PRO A 316 -31.24 16.39 -22.65
N ALA A 317 -31.13 17.61 -23.19
CA ALA A 317 -30.96 18.83 -22.39
C ALA A 317 -32.33 19.36 -21.90
N PRO A 318 -32.51 19.67 -20.59
CA PRO A 318 -33.77 20.22 -20.07
C PRO A 318 -34.05 21.61 -20.62
N GLU A 319 -35.30 21.84 -21.05
CA GLU A 319 -35.79 23.16 -21.43
C GLU A 319 -35.74 24.08 -20.20
N ALA A 320 -34.77 25.00 -20.21
CA ALA A 320 -34.52 26.07 -19.24
C ALA A 320 -34.91 25.78 -17.78
N MET A 321 -34.01 25.16 -17.01
CA MET A 321 -34.05 25.23 -15.54
C MET A 321 -34.00 26.70 -15.10
N GLY A 322 -35.14 27.25 -14.68
CA GLY A 322 -35.39 28.69 -14.65
C GLY A 322 -34.35 29.49 -13.86
N LYS A 323 -33.81 30.55 -14.47
CA LYS A 323 -33.01 31.58 -13.77
C LYS A 323 -33.97 32.43 -12.93
N ARG A 324 -33.86 32.40 -11.59
CA ARG A 324 -34.53 33.39 -10.73
C ARG A 324 -33.65 34.65 -10.61
N PRO A 325 -34.20 35.89 -10.64
CA PRO A 325 -33.46 37.07 -10.22
C PRO A 325 -33.25 37.06 -8.70
N PRO A 326 -32.14 37.64 -8.19
CA PRO A 326 -31.86 37.67 -6.75
C PRO A 326 -32.86 38.59 -6.03
N TYR A 327 -33.43 38.10 -4.92
CA TYR A 327 -34.30 38.89 -4.05
C TYR A 327 -33.45 39.56 -2.95
N ALA A 328 -33.91 40.71 -2.46
CA ALA A 328 -33.16 41.64 -1.60
C ALA A 328 -32.70 41.11 -0.23
N THR A 329 -33.11 39.90 0.17
CA THR A 329 -32.66 39.28 1.44
C THR A 329 -31.26 38.68 1.37
N ASP A 330 -30.66 38.57 0.17
CA ASP A 330 -29.30 38.02 -0.02
C ASP A 330 -28.18 39.05 0.24
N ILE A 331 -28.51 40.32 0.54
CA ILE A 331 -27.52 41.39 0.75
C ILE A 331 -26.85 41.30 2.14
N GLU A 332 -27.50 40.69 3.14
CA GLU A 332 -26.88 40.51 4.46
C GLU A 332 -25.86 39.35 4.51
N GLY A 333 -26.00 38.34 3.66
CA GLY A 333 -25.04 37.25 3.51
C GLY A 333 -23.80 37.61 2.69
N ALA A 334 -23.84 38.70 1.93
CA ALA A 334 -22.77 39.14 1.02
C ALA A 334 -21.60 39.86 1.71
N ARG A 335 -21.67 40.09 3.03
CA ARG A 335 -20.56 40.70 3.79
C ARG A 335 -19.43 39.74 4.15
N TYR A 336 -19.61 38.45 3.90
CA TYR A 336 -18.54 37.47 3.96
C TYR A 336 -18.29 36.96 2.54
N PRO A 337 -17.07 37.05 1.99
CA PRO A 337 -16.78 36.36 0.74
C PRO A 337 -17.13 34.88 0.93
N PRO A 338 -17.84 34.25 -0.04
CA PRO A 338 -18.12 32.83 0.04
C PRO A 338 -16.79 32.08 0.20
N PRO A 339 -16.69 31.11 1.12
CA PRO A 339 -15.50 30.27 1.19
C PRO A 339 -15.27 29.68 -0.21
N PRO A 340 -14.02 29.61 -0.68
CA PRO A 340 -13.73 29.10 -2.01
C PRO A 340 -14.41 27.74 -2.19
N GLN A 341 -15.07 27.56 -3.35
CA GLN A 341 -15.83 26.35 -3.68
C GLN A 341 -15.01 25.10 -3.32
N PRO A 342 -15.57 24.13 -2.58
CA PRO A 342 -14.87 22.88 -2.35
C PRO A 342 -14.76 22.15 -3.68
N THR A 343 -13.58 22.23 -4.30
CA THR A 343 -13.21 21.36 -5.40
C THR A 343 -13.18 19.94 -4.85
N PHE A 344 -14.26 19.17 -5.07
CA PHE A 344 -14.32 17.76 -4.70
C PHE A 344 -13.42 16.99 -5.67
N ARG A 345 -12.12 16.98 -5.38
CA ARG A 345 -11.25 15.87 -5.78
C ARG A 345 -11.59 14.70 -4.84
N PRO A 346 -11.59 13.43 -5.31
CA PRO A 346 -11.64 12.31 -4.38
C PRO A 346 -10.60 12.56 -3.28
N PRO A 347 -10.90 12.31 -1.99
CA PRO A 347 -9.87 12.46 -0.98
C PRO A 347 -8.69 11.61 -1.47
N PRO A 348 -7.50 12.22 -1.68
CA PRO A 348 -6.34 11.44 -2.03
C PRO A 348 -6.22 10.32 -0.98
N PRO A 349 -5.73 9.12 -1.36
CA PRO A 349 -5.39 8.11 -0.36
C PRO A 349 -4.65 8.83 0.76
N THR A 350 -5.10 8.69 2.01
CA THR A 350 -4.59 9.48 3.14
C THR A 350 -3.09 9.37 3.14
N GLN A 351 -2.42 10.45 2.71
CA GLN A 351 -0.97 10.47 2.59
C GLN A 351 -0.42 10.40 4.00
N TRP A 352 0.54 9.50 4.21
CA TRP A 352 1.25 9.47 5.47
C TRP A 352 1.96 10.80 5.65
N THR A 353 1.88 11.37 6.85
CA THR A 353 2.67 12.55 7.19
C THR A 353 4.14 12.18 7.17
N SER A 354 4.90 12.71 6.21
CA SER A 354 6.33 12.44 6.08
C SER A 354 7.11 13.19 7.16
N TRP A 355 7.71 12.47 8.09
CA TRP A 355 8.55 13.03 9.15
C TRP A 355 9.92 12.32 9.24
N LEU A 356 10.00 11.06 8.83
CA LEU A 356 11.24 10.28 8.89
C LEU A 356 12.26 10.76 7.86
N VAL A 357 11.86 10.98 6.61
CA VAL A 357 12.78 11.45 5.57
C VAL A 357 13.31 12.85 5.86
N PRO A 358 12.49 13.84 6.27
CA PRO A 358 12.99 15.11 6.79
C PRO A 358 13.95 14.96 7.99
N LEU A 359 13.69 14.02 8.89
CA LEU A 359 14.59 13.73 10.02
C LEU A 359 15.94 13.20 9.55
N ILE A 360 15.96 12.28 8.58
CA ILE A 360 17.21 11.77 7.97
C ILE A 360 17.97 12.92 7.30
N PHE A 361 17.27 13.81 6.58
CA PHE A 361 17.87 15.00 5.97
C PHE A 361 18.56 15.88 7.03
N VAL A 362 17.85 16.25 8.10
CA VAL A 362 18.39 17.10 9.17
C VAL A 362 19.58 16.42 9.85
N THR A 363 19.49 15.10 10.07
CA THR A 363 20.57 14.32 10.68
C THR A 363 21.83 14.36 9.82
N ASN A 364 21.72 14.19 8.50
CA ASN A 364 22.86 14.26 7.58
C ASN A 364 23.49 15.65 7.50
N VAL A 365 22.67 16.71 7.52
CA VAL A 365 23.18 18.09 7.56
C VAL A 365 23.90 18.36 8.87
N ALA A 366 23.32 17.97 10.00
CA ALA A 366 23.94 18.14 11.32
C ALA A 366 25.26 17.36 11.43
N MET A 367 25.28 16.13 10.91
CA MET A 367 26.48 15.29 10.83
C MET A 367 27.59 15.90 9.98
N PHE A 368 27.24 16.54 8.86
CA PHE A 368 28.20 17.25 8.03
C PHE A 368 28.79 18.48 8.73
N VAL A 369 27.94 19.29 9.38
CA VAL A 369 28.40 20.44 10.19
C VAL A 369 29.34 19.97 11.30
N TYR A 370 29.00 18.88 11.99
CA TYR A 370 29.85 18.29 13.02
C TYR A 370 31.18 17.77 12.46
N SER A 371 31.16 17.17 11.27
CA SER A 371 32.37 16.73 10.58
C SER A 371 33.30 17.90 10.25
N MET A 372 32.74 19.03 9.80
CA MET A 372 33.50 20.26 9.53
C MET A 372 34.05 20.89 10.81
N TYR A 373 33.27 20.88 11.90
CA TYR A 373 33.72 21.36 13.20
C TYR A 373 34.93 20.57 13.73
N LEU A 374 34.92 19.25 13.58
CA LEU A 374 36.06 18.40 13.98
C LEU A 374 37.24 18.46 13.01
N ASN A 375 36.98 18.80 11.75
CA ASN A 375 38.04 18.91 10.75
C ASN A 375 38.96 20.10 11.02
N ASP A 376 38.38 21.24 11.42
CA ASP A 376 39.09 22.48 11.82
C ASP A 376 40.40 22.72 11.04
N CYS A 377 40.28 22.88 9.72
CA CYS A 377 41.45 23.02 8.83
C CYS A 377 42.50 24.04 9.32
N PRO A 378 42.11 25.25 9.82
CA PRO A 378 43.07 26.27 10.22
C PRO A 378 43.91 25.95 11.47
N SER A 379 43.57 24.91 12.24
CA SER A 379 44.39 24.47 13.39
C SER A 379 45.44 23.43 13.02
N HIS A 380 45.37 22.87 11.80
CA HIS A 380 46.24 21.80 11.32
C HIS A 380 47.05 22.15 10.07
N LEU A 381 46.60 23.11 9.25
CA LEU A 381 47.32 23.65 8.10
C LEU A 381 47.46 25.18 8.19
N ASP A 382 48.38 25.74 7.40
CA ASP A 382 48.52 27.20 7.27
C ASP A 382 47.22 27.83 6.73
N LYS A 383 46.81 28.96 7.32
CA LYS A 383 45.51 29.60 7.06
C LYS A 383 45.26 29.97 5.59
N GLU A 384 46.32 30.12 4.80
CA GLU A 384 46.27 30.45 3.37
C GLU A 384 46.04 29.22 2.46
N GLU A 385 46.24 28.00 2.97
CA GLU A 385 45.99 26.77 2.21
C GLU A 385 44.54 26.29 2.33
N CYS A 386 43.87 26.60 3.45
CA CYS A 386 42.46 26.29 3.67
C CYS A 386 41.53 27.21 2.85
N LEU A 387 40.46 26.65 2.30
CA LEU A 387 39.50 27.41 1.49
C LEU A 387 38.47 28.11 2.39
N PHE A 388 38.21 29.39 2.11
CA PHE A 388 37.22 30.24 2.81
C PHE A 388 37.48 30.47 4.30
N THR A 389 38.75 30.43 4.73
CA THR A 389 39.17 30.64 6.13
C THR A 389 38.67 31.94 6.74
N GLN A 390 38.65 33.05 5.99
CA GLN A 390 38.23 34.36 6.49
C GLN A 390 36.72 34.43 6.78
N GLN A 391 35.90 33.67 6.06
CA GLN A 391 34.44 33.69 6.16
C GLN A 391 33.90 32.61 7.11
N LEU A 392 34.53 31.43 7.14
CA LEU A 392 34.01 30.24 7.84
C LEU A 392 34.77 29.86 9.10
N GLY A 393 35.96 30.41 9.34
CA GLY A 393 36.76 30.12 10.54
C GLY A 393 37.05 28.61 10.69
N THR A 394 36.64 28.03 11.83
CA THR A 394 36.80 26.59 12.13
C THR A 394 36.10 25.66 11.15
N PHE A 395 35.17 26.17 10.33
CA PHE A 395 34.44 25.40 9.31
C PHE A 395 35.05 25.54 7.90
N ALA A 396 36.29 26.04 7.78
CA ALA A 396 37.00 26.15 6.51
C ALA A 396 37.22 24.77 5.86
N PHE A 397 37.19 24.73 4.53
CA PHE A 397 37.33 23.48 3.76
C PHE A 397 38.80 23.17 3.46
N GLN A 398 39.08 21.88 3.24
CA GLN A 398 40.39 21.45 2.75
C GLN A 398 40.69 21.99 1.34
N PRO A 399 41.97 22.16 0.96
CA PRO A 399 42.34 22.60 -0.38
C PRO A 399 41.84 21.62 -1.45
N PHE A 400 41.54 22.14 -2.65
CA PHE A 400 41.04 21.33 -3.78
C PHE A 400 41.95 20.16 -4.18
N ARG A 401 43.26 20.26 -3.85
CA ARG A 401 44.21 19.16 -4.06
C ARG A 401 43.93 17.94 -3.19
N GLU A 402 43.37 18.15 -2.00
CA GLU A 402 43.01 17.09 -1.06
C GLU A 402 41.53 16.70 -1.19
N ASN A 403 40.63 17.68 -1.22
CA ASN A 403 39.19 17.42 -1.33
C ASN A 403 38.53 18.34 -2.37
N PRO A 404 38.27 17.83 -3.59
CA PRO A 404 37.62 18.61 -4.64
C PRO A 404 36.14 18.92 -4.36
N LEU A 405 35.50 18.26 -3.39
CA LEU A 405 34.07 18.33 -3.12
C LEU A 405 33.69 19.40 -2.07
N LEU A 406 34.65 20.24 -1.66
CA LEU A 406 34.49 21.25 -0.59
C LEU A 406 34.07 20.59 0.72
N GLY A 407 35.00 19.93 1.39
CA GLY A 407 34.71 19.12 2.56
C GLY A 407 35.88 18.92 3.52
N PRO A 408 35.72 18.02 4.49
CA PRO A 408 36.75 17.70 5.46
C PRO A 408 37.83 16.78 4.87
N SER A 409 38.90 16.53 5.62
CA SER A 409 39.93 15.56 5.26
C SER A 409 39.40 14.11 5.35
N THR A 410 40.04 13.21 4.60
CA THR A 410 39.73 11.76 4.67
C THR A 410 40.01 11.18 6.05
N SER A 411 41.01 11.70 6.77
CA SER A 411 41.35 11.29 8.14
C SER A 411 40.26 11.64 9.15
N THR A 412 39.61 12.80 8.99
CA THR A 412 38.45 13.19 9.81
C THR A 412 37.25 12.27 9.56
N LEU A 413 36.94 11.97 8.29
CA LEU A 413 35.85 11.06 7.93
C LEU A 413 36.10 9.63 8.45
N ARG A 414 37.35 9.14 8.36
CA ARG A 414 37.76 7.84 8.91
C ARG A 414 37.53 7.77 10.42
N LYS A 415 37.88 8.81 11.18
CA LYS A 415 37.62 8.89 12.63
C LYS A 415 36.12 8.87 12.95
N LEU A 416 35.30 9.50 12.11
CA LEU A 416 33.87 9.66 12.34
C LEU A 416 33.02 8.46 11.93
N GLY A 417 33.61 7.46 11.26
CA GLY A 417 32.91 6.24 10.89
C GLY A 417 32.77 5.99 9.39
N ALA A 418 33.64 6.55 8.55
CA ALA A 418 33.72 6.18 7.15
C ALA A 418 33.98 4.68 6.99
N LEU A 419 33.41 4.10 5.93
CA LEU A 419 33.55 2.68 5.65
C LEU A 419 34.93 2.41 5.06
N GLU A 420 35.69 1.53 5.72
CA GLU A 420 37.03 1.11 5.31
C GLU A 420 37.16 -0.40 5.57
N ARG A 421 37.69 -1.13 4.59
CA ARG A 421 37.75 -2.60 4.62
C ARG A 421 38.55 -3.12 5.80
N ASP A 422 39.74 -2.58 6.05
CA ASP A 422 40.63 -3.14 7.05
C ASP A 422 40.09 -2.92 8.48
N LEU A 423 39.48 -1.77 8.76
CA LEU A 423 38.85 -1.48 10.05
C LEU A 423 37.63 -2.38 10.32
N VAL A 424 36.86 -2.69 9.29
CA VAL A 424 35.68 -3.56 9.42
C VAL A 424 36.08 -5.02 9.57
N VAL A 425 37.03 -5.49 8.76
CA VAL A 425 37.42 -6.90 8.66
C VAL A 425 38.40 -7.32 9.76
N TYR A 426 39.40 -6.47 10.06
CA TYR A 426 40.47 -6.81 11.01
C TYR A 426 40.24 -6.19 12.40
N ASP A 427 39.72 -4.96 12.47
CA ASP A 427 39.52 -4.26 13.75
C ASP A 427 38.09 -4.41 14.32
N ASN A 428 37.23 -5.20 13.65
CA ASN A 428 35.87 -5.55 14.08
C ASN A 428 34.92 -4.33 14.26
N GLU A 429 35.14 -3.25 13.51
CA GLU A 429 34.33 -2.03 13.57
C GLU A 429 33.07 -2.09 12.69
N SER A 430 32.23 -3.11 12.92
CA SER A 430 31.02 -3.38 12.12
C SER A 430 29.97 -2.25 12.12
N TRP A 431 29.97 -1.37 13.12
CA TRP A 431 29.10 -0.20 13.18
C TRP A 431 29.32 0.76 11.99
N ARG A 432 30.48 0.70 11.33
CA ARG A 432 30.81 1.47 10.12
C ARG A 432 29.90 1.18 8.93
N PHE A 433 29.23 0.02 8.89
CA PHE A 433 28.22 -0.29 7.86
C PHE A 433 27.04 0.69 7.88
N LEU A 434 26.72 1.25 9.05
CA LEU A 434 25.61 2.18 9.25
C LEU A 434 26.06 3.63 9.35
N THR A 435 27.16 3.92 10.04
CA THR A 435 27.60 5.32 10.23
C THR A 435 28.05 5.98 8.93
N CYS A 436 28.62 5.21 8.01
CA CYS A 436 29.03 5.74 6.71
C CYS A 436 27.85 6.36 5.92
N MET A 437 26.63 5.89 6.16
CA MET A 437 25.40 6.40 5.52
C MET A 437 25.06 7.83 5.91
N PHE A 438 25.62 8.32 7.03
CA PHE A 438 25.34 9.66 7.57
C PHE A 438 26.50 10.66 7.36
N LEU A 439 27.62 10.19 6.82
CA LEU A 439 28.80 11.01 6.54
C LEU A 439 28.82 11.42 5.07
N HIS A 440 29.39 12.60 4.79
CA HIS A 440 29.46 13.12 3.43
C HIS A 440 30.86 13.67 3.14
N ALA A 441 31.35 13.40 1.93
CA ALA A 441 32.68 13.80 1.50
C ALA A 441 32.85 15.31 1.31
N GLY A 442 31.76 16.07 1.15
CA GLY A 442 31.81 17.52 0.94
C GLY A 442 30.43 18.11 0.66
N VAL A 443 30.35 19.43 0.52
CA VAL A 443 29.09 20.17 0.32
C VAL A 443 28.39 19.72 -0.96
N ILE A 444 29.14 19.55 -2.05
CA ILE A 444 28.56 19.13 -3.34
C ILE A 444 27.94 17.75 -3.22
N HIS A 445 28.63 16.83 -2.53
CA HIS A 445 28.16 15.48 -2.28
C HIS A 445 26.96 15.43 -1.32
N LEU A 446 26.94 16.27 -0.29
CA LEU A 446 25.79 16.42 0.60
C LEU A 446 24.56 16.94 -0.14
N LEU A 447 24.71 18.02 -0.91
CA LEU A 447 23.59 18.64 -1.62
C LEU A 447 22.96 17.68 -2.63
N SER A 448 23.77 16.94 -3.40
CA SER A 448 23.25 15.98 -4.37
C SER A 448 22.48 14.84 -3.69
N ASN A 449 23.00 14.28 -2.59
CA ASN A 449 22.29 13.24 -1.83
C ASN A 449 21.01 13.76 -1.21
N MET A 450 21.06 14.92 -0.55
CA MET A 450 19.93 15.47 0.19
C MET A 450 18.80 15.94 -0.73
N PHE A 451 19.14 16.51 -1.89
CA PHE A 451 18.14 16.85 -2.92
C PHE A 451 17.42 15.60 -3.41
N SER A 452 18.17 14.55 -3.75
CA SER A 452 17.60 13.28 -4.20
C SER A 452 16.78 12.59 -3.11
N LEU A 453 17.22 12.67 -1.84
CA LEU A 453 16.52 12.07 -0.69
C LEU A 453 15.17 12.75 -0.46
N LEU A 454 15.11 14.07 -0.52
CA LEU A 454 13.85 14.80 -0.34
C LEU A 454 12.90 14.55 -1.52
N PHE A 455 13.41 14.50 -2.75
CA PHE A 455 12.57 14.29 -3.93
C PHE A 455 11.97 12.88 -3.98
N ILE A 456 12.78 11.86 -3.73
CA ILE A 456 12.38 10.45 -3.84
C ILE A 456 11.80 9.94 -2.52
N GLY A 457 12.48 10.20 -1.41
CA GLY A 457 12.13 9.66 -0.09
C GLY A 457 10.81 10.19 0.44
N VAL A 458 10.56 11.51 0.35
CA VAL A 458 9.29 12.09 0.84
C VAL A 458 8.11 11.52 0.08
N ARG A 459 8.23 11.40 -1.25
CA ARG A 459 7.20 10.78 -2.09
C ARG A 459 6.91 9.36 -1.62
N LEU A 460 7.95 8.53 -1.47
CA LEU A 460 7.80 7.14 -1.05
C LEU A 460 7.23 7.03 0.38
N GLU A 461 7.64 7.90 1.31
CA GLU A 461 7.15 7.91 2.69
C GLU A 461 5.66 8.26 2.75
N GLN A 462 5.23 9.29 2.00
CA GLN A 462 3.82 9.68 1.90
C GLN A 462 2.95 8.57 1.31
N GLU A 463 3.53 7.75 0.43
CA GLU A 463 2.83 6.73 -0.35
C GLU A 463 2.78 5.36 0.36
N PHE A 464 3.81 4.98 1.11
CA PHE A 464 3.96 3.65 1.72
C PHE A 464 4.15 3.65 3.24
N GLY A 465 4.28 4.82 3.86
CA GLY A 465 4.44 4.99 5.30
C GLY A 465 5.89 4.91 5.78
N PHE A 466 6.15 5.57 6.92
CA PHE A 466 7.50 5.75 7.47
C PHE A 466 8.21 4.43 7.81
N LEU A 467 7.50 3.42 8.32
CA LEU A 467 8.11 2.15 8.75
C LEU A 467 8.72 1.39 7.58
N ARG A 468 7.98 1.27 6.48
CA ARG A 468 8.42 0.51 5.29
C ARG A 468 9.59 1.21 4.60
N ILE A 469 9.51 2.54 4.47
CA ILE A 469 10.58 3.34 3.87
C ILE A 469 11.82 3.41 4.75
N GLY A 470 11.65 3.47 6.08
CA GLY A 470 12.77 3.40 7.03
C GLY A 470 13.53 2.07 6.94
N LEU A 471 12.82 0.94 6.94
CA LEU A 471 13.42 -0.38 6.78
C LEU A 471 14.13 -0.53 5.42
N LEU A 472 13.48 -0.07 4.35
CA LEU A 472 14.04 -0.09 3.02
C LEU A 472 15.34 0.74 2.94
N TYR A 473 15.35 1.95 3.50
CA TYR A 473 16.51 2.84 3.51
C TYR A 473 17.70 2.20 4.23
N ILE A 474 17.50 1.66 5.44
CA ILE A 474 18.57 1.06 6.24
C ILE A 474 19.11 -0.23 5.59
N LEU A 475 18.22 -1.14 5.18
CA LEU A 475 18.64 -2.43 4.62
C LEU A 475 19.31 -2.26 3.25
N SER A 476 18.86 -1.32 2.43
CA SER A 476 19.53 -1.02 1.17
C SER A 476 20.86 -0.30 1.37
N GLY A 477 20.95 0.61 2.35
CA GLY A 477 22.23 1.22 2.74
C GLY A 477 23.25 0.17 3.16
N PHE A 478 22.84 -0.77 4.00
CA PHE A 478 23.65 -1.92 4.40
C PHE A 478 24.07 -2.78 3.20
N GLY A 479 23.15 -3.08 2.27
CA GLY A 479 23.46 -3.82 1.04
C GLY A 479 24.49 -3.11 0.15
N GLY A 480 24.43 -1.77 0.07
CA GLY A 480 25.45 -0.96 -0.58
C GLY A 480 26.80 -1.07 0.10
N SER A 481 26.85 -0.83 1.41
CA SER A 481 28.08 -0.93 2.20
C SER A 481 28.72 -2.33 2.12
N LEU A 482 27.91 -3.39 2.09
CA LEU A 482 28.40 -4.77 1.93
C LEU A 482 29.07 -4.98 0.56
N LEU A 483 28.44 -4.54 -0.54
CA LEU A 483 29.01 -4.70 -1.87
C LEU A 483 30.26 -3.83 -2.08
N SER A 484 30.31 -2.67 -1.44
CA SER A 484 31.50 -1.80 -1.40
C SER A 484 32.68 -2.54 -0.77
N ILE A 485 32.55 -3.11 0.44
CA ILE A 485 33.61 -3.89 1.10
C ILE A 485 34.13 -5.04 0.24
N LEU A 486 33.25 -5.75 -0.48
CA LEU A 486 33.64 -6.88 -1.34
C LEU A 486 34.49 -6.45 -2.55
N HIS A 487 34.33 -5.20 -3.02
CA HIS A 487 34.99 -4.69 -4.22
C HIS A 487 36.09 -3.65 -3.96
N LEU A 488 36.23 -3.15 -2.74
CA LEU A 488 37.35 -2.31 -2.33
C LEU A 488 38.65 -3.12 -2.45
N LYS A 489 39.40 -2.88 -3.53
CA LYS A 489 40.74 -3.41 -3.75
C LYS A 489 41.71 -2.63 -2.87
N ASN A 490 42.53 -3.37 -2.13
CA ASN A 490 43.62 -2.80 -1.35
C ASN A 490 44.82 -2.60 -2.29
N ASP A 491 44.74 -1.58 -3.16
CA ASP A 491 45.90 -1.13 -3.90
C ASP A 491 46.69 -0.24 -2.94
N GLY A 492 47.74 -0.81 -2.31
CA GLY A 492 48.46 -0.30 -1.12
C GLY A 492 49.13 1.09 -1.22
N ILE A 493 48.63 1.99 -2.06
CA ILE A 493 49.08 3.36 -2.28
C ILE A 493 47.98 4.37 -1.90
N VAL A 494 46.68 4.01 -1.95
CA VAL A 494 45.57 4.95 -1.65
C VAL A 494 44.51 4.29 -0.79
N GLN A 495 44.33 4.79 0.44
CA GLN A 495 43.23 4.37 1.33
C GLN A 495 41.90 4.84 0.75
N THR A 496 41.10 3.90 0.26
CA THR A 496 39.78 4.18 -0.30
C THR A 496 38.72 4.03 0.79
N ILE A 497 38.09 5.16 1.13
CA ILE A 497 36.98 5.20 2.09
C ILE A 497 35.66 5.40 1.36
N SER A 498 34.58 4.83 1.87
CA SER A 498 33.22 5.05 1.38
C SER A 498 32.37 5.78 2.41
N VAL A 499 31.65 6.81 1.96
CA VAL A 499 30.75 7.64 2.77
C VAL A 499 29.57 8.06 1.91
N GLY A 500 28.42 8.30 2.52
CA GLY A 500 27.26 8.89 1.88
C GLY A 500 26.00 8.04 1.99
N ALA A 501 24.86 8.74 2.03
CA ALA A 501 23.53 8.15 1.97
C ALA A 501 23.23 7.45 0.64
N SER A 502 24.11 7.59 -0.36
CA SER A 502 23.84 7.23 -1.75
C SER A 502 23.51 5.75 -1.94
N GLY A 503 24.10 4.82 -1.18
CA GLY A 503 23.73 3.40 -1.26
C GLY A 503 22.25 3.17 -0.92
N ALA A 504 21.76 3.77 0.16
CA ALA A 504 20.36 3.70 0.53
C ALA A 504 19.45 4.40 -0.49
N LEU A 505 19.92 5.51 -1.06
CA LEU A 505 19.19 6.31 -2.04
C LEU A 505 19.01 5.56 -3.36
N PHE A 506 20.06 4.88 -3.85
CA PHE A 506 19.95 3.95 -4.96
C PHE A 506 19.05 2.76 -4.64
N GLY A 507 18.97 2.35 -3.37
CA GLY A 507 17.97 1.40 -2.90
C GLY A 507 16.53 1.88 -3.04
N LEU A 508 16.25 3.14 -2.69
CA LEU A 508 14.95 3.74 -2.94
C LEU A 508 14.62 3.74 -4.44
N LEU A 509 15.58 4.08 -5.31
CA LEU A 509 15.41 3.99 -6.77
C LEU A 509 15.16 2.57 -7.28
N GLY A 510 15.91 1.57 -6.77
CA GLY A 510 15.70 0.16 -7.08
C GLY A 510 14.30 -0.31 -6.68
N SER A 511 13.83 0.13 -5.51
CA SER A 511 12.49 -0.19 -5.03
C SER A 511 11.37 0.41 -5.89
N MET A 512 11.58 1.62 -6.42
CA MET A 512 10.64 2.26 -7.36
C MET A 512 10.53 1.48 -8.66
N LEU A 513 11.62 0.87 -9.14
CA LEU A 513 11.57 -0.01 -10.29
C LEU A 513 10.72 -1.26 -9.99
N SER A 514 10.89 -1.87 -8.81
CA SER A 514 10.08 -3.01 -8.38
C SER A 514 8.61 -2.65 -8.19
N GLU A 515 8.31 -1.47 -7.67
CA GLU A 515 6.95 -0.91 -7.58
C GLU A 515 6.32 -0.80 -8.97
N LEU A 516 7.04 -0.19 -9.93
CA LEU A 516 6.59 -0.03 -11.30
C LEU A 516 6.32 -1.37 -11.98
N LEU A 517 7.19 -2.37 -11.76
CA LEU A 517 7.03 -3.73 -12.29
C LEU A 517 5.84 -4.45 -11.65
N THR A 518 5.63 -4.30 -10.34
CA THR A 518 4.57 -4.97 -9.60
C THR A 518 3.19 -4.35 -9.88
N ASN A 519 3.14 -3.04 -10.15
CA ASN A 519 1.92 -2.27 -10.40
C ASN A 519 1.77 -1.84 -11.87
N TRP A 520 2.44 -2.55 -12.79
CA TRP A 520 2.53 -2.22 -14.23
C TRP A 520 1.17 -1.99 -14.92
N THR A 521 0.10 -2.59 -14.41
CA THR A 521 -1.25 -2.51 -14.96
C THR A 521 -2.01 -1.23 -14.60
N ILE A 522 -1.55 -0.47 -13.59
CA ILE A 522 -2.24 0.72 -13.04
C ILE A 522 -1.83 2.00 -13.78
N TYR A 523 -0.62 2.07 -14.31
CA TYR A 523 -0.10 3.26 -14.97
C TYR A 523 -0.73 3.47 -16.36
N ALA A 524 -1.43 4.60 -16.54
CA ALA A 524 -2.06 4.97 -17.81
C ALA A 524 -1.04 5.18 -18.95
N ASN A 525 0.10 5.82 -18.65
CA ASN A 525 1.20 6.07 -19.60
C ASN A 525 2.48 5.34 -19.16
N LYS A 526 2.49 4.02 -19.33
CA LYS A 526 3.56 3.10 -18.89
C LYS A 526 4.93 3.47 -19.47
N CYS A 527 4.98 3.82 -20.75
CA CYS A 527 6.22 4.22 -21.41
C CYS A 527 6.77 5.53 -20.83
N ALA A 528 5.92 6.52 -20.53
CA ALA A 528 6.38 7.79 -19.95
C ALA A 528 6.90 7.61 -18.52
N ALA A 529 6.24 6.78 -17.70
CA ALA A 529 6.68 6.48 -16.34
C ALA A 529 8.01 5.70 -16.33
N LEU A 530 8.14 4.69 -17.20
CA LEU A 530 9.39 3.92 -17.34
C LEU A 530 10.52 4.79 -17.89
N ILE A 531 10.28 5.59 -18.93
CA ILE A 531 11.28 6.52 -19.50
C ILE A 531 11.71 7.53 -18.45
N SER A 532 10.79 8.11 -17.68
CA SER A 532 11.12 9.05 -16.61
C SER A 532 11.97 8.40 -15.52
N LEU A 533 11.62 7.18 -15.11
CA LEU A 533 12.40 6.43 -14.11
C LEU A 533 13.78 6.05 -14.65
N VAL A 534 13.89 5.61 -15.90
CA VAL A 534 15.17 5.29 -16.57
C VAL A 534 16.03 6.54 -16.72
N VAL A 535 15.44 7.70 -17.03
CA VAL A 535 16.15 8.98 -17.09
C VAL A 535 16.63 9.40 -15.70
N ILE A 536 15.81 9.25 -14.65
CA ILE A 536 16.22 9.54 -13.27
C ILE A 536 17.35 8.61 -12.82
N ILE A 537 17.22 7.30 -13.07
CA ILE A 537 18.28 6.32 -12.77
C ILE A 537 19.54 6.64 -13.58
N GLY A 538 19.41 6.96 -14.87
CA GLY A 538 20.52 7.31 -15.75
C GLY A 538 21.23 8.59 -15.33
N LEU A 539 20.50 9.63 -14.92
CA LEU A 539 21.07 10.87 -14.39
C LEU A 539 21.77 10.65 -13.04
N ASN A 540 21.20 9.83 -12.15
CA ASN A 540 21.85 9.50 -10.88
C ASN A 540 23.08 8.60 -11.08
N LEU A 541 23.04 7.67 -12.03
CA LEU A 541 24.18 6.81 -12.37
C LEU A 541 25.26 7.58 -13.15
N ALA A 542 24.90 8.64 -13.89
CA ALA A 542 25.85 9.51 -14.56
C ALA A 542 26.84 10.18 -13.58
N VAL A 543 26.38 10.44 -12.34
CA VAL A 543 27.23 10.91 -11.24
C VAL A 543 28.30 9.87 -10.87
N GLY A 544 28.03 8.58 -11.06
CA GLY A 544 28.96 7.47 -10.84
C GLY A 544 30.18 7.44 -11.77
N PHE A 545 30.16 8.19 -12.88
CA PHE A 545 31.33 8.36 -13.74
C PHE A 545 32.30 9.44 -13.23
N LEU A 546 31.93 10.17 -12.16
CA LEU A 546 32.85 11.09 -11.52
C LEU A 546 33.92 10.30 -10.73
N PRO A 547 35.19 10.74 -10.79
CA PRO A 547 36.24 10.14 -9.97
C PRO A 547 35.88 10.31 -8.49
N HIS A 548 36.25 9.33 -7.66
CA HIS A 548 35.95 9.26 -6.22
C HIS A 548 34.50 8.90 -5.83
N VAL A 549 33.68 8.41 -6.76
CA VAL A 549 32.33 7.89 -6.46
C VAL A 549 32.36 6.38 -6.27
N ASP A 550 31.69 5.90 -5.21
CA ASP A 550 31.59 4.47 -4.90
C ASP A 550 30.44 3.80 -5.68
N ASN A 551 30.77 3.34 -6.88
CA ASN A 551 29.83 2.62 -7.75
C ASN A 551 29.39 1.27 -7.16
N SER A 552 30.21 0.63 -6.31
CA SER A 552 29.84 -0.64 -5.68
C SER A 552 28.76 -0.44 -4.63
N ALA A 553 28.83 0.63 -3.83
CA ALA A 553 27.76 1.00 -2.91
C ALA A 553 26.44 1.31 -3.64
N HIS A 554 26.50 1.98 -4.80
CA HIS A 554 25.32 2.29 -5.60
C HIS A 554 24.66 1.02 -6.17
N ILE A 555 25.45 0.12 -6.75
CA ILE A 555 24.95 -1.15 -7.31
C ILE A 555 24.36 -2.03 -6.20
N GLY A 556 25.07 -2.16 -5.07
CA GLY A 556 24.61 -2.99 -3.94
C GLY A 556 23.33 -2.45 -3.32
N GLY A 557 23.26 -1.14 -3.18
CA GLY A 557 22.06 -0.43 -2.75
C GLY A 557 20.89 -0.64 -3.70
N PHE A 558 21.10 -0.44 -5.00
CA PHE A 558 20.06 -0.62 -6.02
C PHE A 558 19.51 -2.05 -6.05
N LEU A 559 20.38 -3.07 -6.07
CA LEU A 559 19.96 -4.47 -6.12
C LEU A 559 19.21 -4.86 -4.85
N SER A 560 19.71 -4.50 -3.67
CA SER A 560 19.02 -4.78 -2.41
C SER A 560 17.65 -4.10 -2.34
N GLY A 561 17.57 -2.82 -2.72
CA GLY A 561 16.31 -2.07 -2.78
C GLY A 561 15.32 -2.61 -3.81
N PHE A 562 15.80 -3.08 -4.96
CA PHE A 562 14.98 -3.74 -5.97
C PHE A 562 14.32 -5.01 -5.40
N PHE A 563 15.08 -5.91 -4.79
CA PHE A 563 14.49 -7.13 -4.23
C PHE A 563 13.59 -6.85 -3.01
N LEU A 564 14.00 -5.93 -2.13
CA LEU A 564 13.17 -5.51 -1.00
C LEU A 564 11.88 -4.82 -1.44
N GLY A 565 11.90 -4.11 -2.58
CA GLY A 565 10.72 -3.44 -3.15
C GLY A 565 9.57 -4.39 -3.46
N PHE A 566 9.84 -5.61 -3.94
CA PHE A 566 8.80 -6.62 -4.17
C PHE A 566 8.09 -7.09 -2.89
N ILE A 567 8.76 -6.93 -1.74
CA ILE A 567 8.24 -7.35 -0.44
C ILE A 567 7.59 -6.17 0.28
N LEU A 568 8.31 -5.05 0.40
CA LEU A 568 7.93 -3.91 1.22
C LEU A 568 7.00 -2.92 0.50
N LEU A 569 7.09 -2.79 -0.83
CA LEU A 569 6.28 -1.85 -1.62
C LEU A 569 5.11 -2.54 -2.34
N MET A 570 4.77 -3.75 -1.93
CA MET A 570 3.57 -4.43 -2.44
C MET A 570 2.32 -3.65 -2.02
N ARG A 571 1.61 -3.11 -3.02
CA ARG A 571 0.27 -2.55 -2.83
C ARG A 571 -0.72 -3.69 -2.82
N HIS A 572 -1.53 -3.84 -1.77
CA HIS A 572 -2.76 -4.61 -1.88
C HIS A 572 -3.63 -3.95 -2.96
N GLN A 573 -3.70 -4.57 -4.14
CA GLN A 573 -4.45 -4.06 -5.29
C GLN A 573 -5.95 -4.09 -5.00
N TYR A 574 -6.45 -3.07 -4.30
CA TYR A 574 -7.86 -2.72 -4.37
C TYR A 574 -8.13 -1.97 -5.68
N GLY A 575 -8.36 -2.74 -6.74
CA GLY A 575 -8.90 -2.25 -8.01
C GLY A 575 -8.16 -2.83 -9.22
N TYR A 576 -8.86 -3.66 -9.99
CA TYR A 576 -8.49 -4.11 -11.35
C TYR A 576 -7.53 -5.30 -11.56
N VAL A 577 -7.57 -6.33 -10.72
CA VAL A 577 -7.28 -7.71 -11.19
C VAL A 577 -8.46 -8.63 -10.91
N LYS A 578 -8.99 -9.25 -11.98
CA LYS A 578 -10.02 -10.30 -11.91
C LYS A 578 -9.40 -11.52 -11.22
N HIS A 579 -9.95 -11.94 -10.08
CA HIS A 579 -9.65 -13.22 -9.39
C HIS A 579 -10.02 -14.50 -10.18
N LYS A 580 -10.20 -14.45 -11.51
CA LYS A 580 -10.78 -15.57 -12.27
C LYS A 580 -9.77 -16.58 -12.85
N TYR A 581 -8.46 -16.44 -12.60
CA TYR A 581 -7.46 -17.39 -13.14
C TYR A 581 -6.39 -17.86 -12.14
N ILE A 582 -6.62 -17.75 -10.83
CA ILE A 582 -5.72 -18.36 -9.84
C ILE A 582 -6.36 -19.69 -9.39
N PRO A 583 -5.75 -20.86 -9.70
CA PRO A 583 -6.21 -22.13 -9.15
C PRO A 583 -6.05 -22.14 -7.62
N PRO A 584 -6.92 -22.82 -6.87
CA PRO A 584 -6.86 -22.82 -5.42
C PRO A 584 -5.60 -23.55 -4.95
N GLY A 585 -4.62 -22.81 -4.42
CA GLY A 585 -3.41 -23.42 -3.84
C GLY A 585 -2.10 -22.62 -3.88
N SER A 586 -2.05 -21.40 -4.42
CA SER A 586 -0.81 -20.62 -4.42
C SER A 586 -1.03 -19.15 -4.69
N ASP A 587 -0.59 -18.24 -3.80
CA ASP A 587 -0.17 -16.90 -4.28
C ASP A 587 0.62 -15.96 -3.35
N ILE A 588 0.98 -16.33 -2.12
CA ILE A 588 1.90 -15.48 -1.30
C ILE A 588 3.14 -16.27 -0.91
N LYS A 589 2.95 -17.50 -0.46
CA LYS A 589 4.05 -18.41 -0.10
C LYS A 589 4.91 -18.78 -1.31
N ARG A 590 4.31 -18.92 -2.50
CA ARG A 590 5.08 -19.22 -3.72
C ARG A 590 5.92 -18.04 -4.15
N LEU A 591 5.41 -16.80 -4.14
CA LEU A 591 6.19 -15.62 -4.56
C LEU A 591 7.40 -15.39 -3.64
N ILE A 592 7.21 -15.41 -2.32
CA ILE A 592 8.31 -15.26 -1.34
C ILE A 592 9.34 -16.38 -1.50
N VAL A 593 8.89 -17.63 -1.63
CA VAL A 593 9.79 -18.78 -1.82
C VAL A 593 10.49 -18.70 -3.18
N THR A 594 9.81 -18.29 -4.25
CA THR A 594 10.45 -18.11 -5.56
C THR A 594 11.46 -16.96 -5.55
N SER A 595 11.19 -15.83 -4.90
CA SER A 595 12.14 -14.72 -4.78
C SER A 595 13.36 -15.12 -3.95
N ALA A 596 13.16 -15.79 -2.81
CA ALA A 596 14.25 -16.31 -2.00
C ALA A 596 15.09 -17.36 -2.76
N LEU A 597 14.46 -18.24 -3.53
CA LEU A 597 15.14 -19.22 -4.38
C LEU A 597 15.88 -18.55 -5.55
N ILE A 598 15.33 -17.49 -6.15
CA ILE A 598 15.99 -16.72 -7.21
C ILE A 598 17.20 -15.97 -6.64
N ILE A 599 17.08 -15.37 -5.44
CA ILE A 599 18.21 -14.74 -4.76
C ILE A 599 19.30 -15.78 -4.45
N TRP A 600 18.92 -16.94 -3.91
CA TRP A 600 19.86 -18.01 -3.60
C TRP A 600 20.56 -18.54 -4.87
N LYS A 601 19.81 -18.82 -5.94
CA LYS A 601 20.37 -19.27 -7.23
C LYS A 601 21.19 -18.20 -7.92
N GLY A 602 20.77 -16.94 -7.86
CA GLY A 602 21.55 -15.80 -8.34
C GLY A 602 22.88 -15.67 -7.61
N LEU A 603 22.88 -15.82 -6.28
CA LEU A 603 24.09 -15.81 -5.47
C LEU A 603 25.01 -16.98 -5.83
N MET A 604 24.48 -18.20 -6.01
CA MET A 604 25.25 -19.35 -6.51
C MET A 604 25.90 -19.08 -7.87
N CYS A 605 25.18 -18.43 -8.80
CA CYS A 605 25.70 -18.08 -10.12
C CYS A 605 26.80 -17.01 -10.05
N ILE A 606 26.62 -15.98 -9.21
CA ILE A 606 27.58 -14.87 -9.06
C ILE A 606 28.85 -15.38 -8.37
N THR A 607 28.70 -16.17 -7.31
CA THR A 607 29.85 -16.64 -6.55
C THR A 607 30.51 -17.87 -7.15
N GLY A 608 29.84 -18.57 -8.07
CA GLY A 608 30.29 -19.85 -8.60
C GLY A 608 30.34 -20.97 -7.56
N SER A 609 29.77 -20.75 -6.37
CA SER A 609 29.76 -21.70 -5.26
C SER A 609 28.38 -22.29 -5.06
N GLU A 610 28.30 -23.60 -4.81
CA GLU A 610 27.03 -24.28 -4.51
C GLU A 610 26.43 -23.87 -3.16
N SER A 611 27.27 -23.39 -2.24
CA SER A 611 26.88 -22.86 -0.95
C SER A 611 27.61 -21.55 -0.66
N PRO A 612 27.10 -20.41 -1.17
CA PRO A 612 27.78 -19.12 -1.05
C PRO A 612 27.97 -18.61 0.38
N VAL A 613 27.29 -19.21 1.36
CA VAL A 613 27.29 -18.81 2.77
C VAL A 613 27.35 -20.06 3.64
N VAL A 614 28.34 -20.16 4.53
CA VAL A 614 28.52 -21.30 5.44
C VAL A 614 28.78 -20.81 6.87
N VAL A 615 28.31 -21.55 7.88
CA VAL A 615 28.54 -21.21 9.30
C VAL A 615 29.63 -22.10 9.88
N VAL A 616 30.54 -21.51 10.66
CA VAL A 616 31.58 -22.24 11.39
C VAL A 616 30.95 -22.89 12.63
N LEU A 617 30.95 -24.22 12.65
CA LEU A 617 30.25 -25.01 13.68
C LEU A 617 31.15 -25.51 14.82
N SER A 618 32.47 -25.50 14.63
CA SER A 618 33.46 -26.03 15.56
C SER A 618 34.58 -25.03 15.86
N GLY A 619 35.38 -25.30 16.89
CA GLY A 619 36.59 -24.54 17.23
C GLY A 619 37.87 -25.03 16.53
N SER A 620 37.76 -25.85 15.47
CA SER A 620 38.94 -26.39 14.77
C SER A 620 39.71 -25.33 13.97
N MET A 621 39.08 -24.17 13.75
CA MET A 621 39.66 -23.03 13.03
C MET A 621 40.13 -21.91 13.95
N GLU A 622 40.10 -22.08 15.27
CA GLU A 622 40.61 -21.06 16.19
C GLU A 622 42.15 -20.97 16.12
N PRO A 623 42.74 -19.77 16.24
CA PRO A 623 42.11 -18.47 16.48
C PRO A 623 41.58 -17.77 15.22
N GLY A 624 41.76 -18.35 14.03
CA GLY A 624 41.41 -17.74 12.74
C GLY A 624 39.91 -17.46 12.57
N PHE A 625 39.06 -18.45 12.86
CA PHE A 625 37.61 -18.29 12.89
C PHE A 625 37.03 -18.96 14.12
N LYS A 626 36.01 -18.33 14.71
CA LYS A 626 35.35 -18.81 15.91
C LYS A 626 34.03 -19.50 15.56
N ARG A 627 33.59 -20.37 16.47
CA ARG A 627 32.26 -20.98 16.37
C ARG A 627 31.18 -19.89 16.31
N GLY A 628 30.31 -19.99 15.30
CA GLY A 628 29.25 -19.03 15.02
C GLY A 628 29.62 -17.94 14.02
N ASP A 629 30.82 -17.94 13.44
CA ASP A 629 31.15 -17.05 12.33
C ASP A 629 30.45 -17.52 11.03
N ILE A 630 29.98 -16.57 10.22
CA ILE A 630 29.44 -16.86 8.88
C ILE A 630 30.52 -16.55 7.85
N LEU A 631 30.85 -17.48 6.97
CA LEU A 631 31.80 -17.33 5.87
C LEU A 631 31.07 -17.11 4.55
N PHE A 632 31.52 -16.13 3.77
CA PHE A 632 31.09 -15.92 2.40
C PHE A 632 32.05 -16.62 1.45
N LEU A 633 31.50 -17.47 0.57
CA LEU A 633 32.29 -18.30 -0.34
C LEU A 633 32.22 -17.77 -1.77
N HIS A 634 33.38 -17.74 -2.42
CA HIS A 634 33.52 -17.47 -3.84
C HIS A 634 34.44 -18.51 -4.48
N MET A 635 34.08 -18.97 -5.67
CA MET A 635 34.83 -19.95 -6.42
C MET A 635 35.42 -19.32 -7.68
N SER A 636 36.61 -18.73 -7.54
CA SER A 636 37.35 -18.13 -8.66
C SER A 636 37.92 -19.21 -9.60
N LYS A 637 38.15 -18.79 -10.86
CA LYS A 637 38.92 -19.55 -11.87
C LYS A 637 40.42 -19.59 -11.58
N ASP A 638 40.93 -18.75 -10.70
CA ASP A 638 42.34 -18.75 -10.30
C ASP A 638 42.71 -20.07 -9.61
N PRO A 639 43.97 -20.55 -9.68
CA PRO A 639 44.42 -21.75 -8.97
C PRO A 639 44.35 -21.57 -7.43
N ILE A 640 44.13 -22.68 -6.69
CA ILE A 640 44.12 -22.67 -5.21
C ILE A 640 45.56 -22.57 -4.71
N ARG A 641 45.80 -21.78 -3.66
CA ARG A 641 47.13 -21.58 -3.08
C ARG A 641 47.18 -22.04 -1.62
N SER A 642 48.36 -22.45 -1.16
CA SER A 642 48.60 -22.68 0.26
C SER A 642 48.32 -21.42 1.07
N GLY A 643 47.66 -21.58 2.22
CA GLY A 643 47.24 -20.50 3.11
C GLY A 643 45.78 -20.08 2.92
N GLU A 644 45.15 -20.40 1.79
CA GLU A 644 43.73 -20.09 1.55
C GLU A 644 42.81 -20.92 2.45
N ILE A 645 41.65 -20.35 2.79
CA ILE A 645 40.60 -21.01 3.58
C ILE A 645 39.58 -21.57 2.61
N VAL A 646 39.43 -22.89 2.62
CA VAL A 646 38.50 -23.60 1.73
C VAL A 646 37.43 -24.28 2.54
N VAL A 647 36.24 -24.34 1.96
CA VAL A 647 35.15 -25.16 2.48
C VAL A 647 34.98 -26.33 1.53
N PHE A 648 35.05 -27.54 2.05
CA PHE A 648 34.98 -28.75 1.27
C PHE A 648 34.00 -29.74 1.88
N ASN A 649 33.45 -30.58 1.02
CA ASN A 649 32.62 -31.71 1.41
C ASN A 649 33.40 -33.01 1.23
N VAL A 650 33.25 -33.93 2.18
CA VAL A 650 33.85 -35.27 2.12
C VAL A 650 32.72 -36.27 1.92
N ASP A 651 32.92 -37.20 0.99
CA ASP A 651 31.94 -38.25 0.71
C ASP A 651 31.63 -39.05 1.99
N GLY A 652 30.34 -39.17 2.31
CA GLY A 652 29.87 -39.83 3.53
C GLY A 652 29.72 -38.93 4.76
N ARG A 653 30.03 -37.62 4.66
CA ARG A 653 29.72 -36.63 5.71
C ARG A 653 28.62 -35.68 5.25
N GLU A 654 27.70 -35.36 6.16
CA GLU A 654 26.59 -34.43 5.88
C GLU A 654 26.96 -32.96 6.12
N ILE A 655 28.00 -32.71 6.92
CA ILE A 655 28.41 -31.37 7.34
C ILE A 655 29.73 -31.01 6.65
N PRO A 656 29.79 -29.90 5.91
CA PRO A 656 31.00 -29.46 5.26
C PRO A 656 32.05 -28.97 6.25
N ILE A 657 33.32 -29.11 5.87
CA ILE A 657 34.46 -28.78 6.72
C ILE A 657 35.14 -27.51 6.19
N VAL A 658 35.45 -26.59 7.10
CA VAL A 658 36.16 -25.34 6.80
C VAL A 658 37.56 -25.49 7.33
N HIS A 659 38.59 -25.61 6.48
CA HIS A 659 39.98 -25.67 6.94
C HIS A 659 40.95 -24.94 6.00
N ARG A 660 42.17 -24.70 6.46
CA ARG A 660 43.22 -24.01 5.71
C ARG A 660 43.96 -24.97 4.80
N VAL A 661 44.22 -24.57 3.56
CA VAL A 661 45.07 -25.32 2.63
C VAL A 661 46.53 -25.21 3.09
N ILE A 662 47.16 -26.35 3.39
CA ILE A 662 48.57 -26.40 3.81
C ILE A 662 49.50 -26.83 2.68
N LYS A 663 49.02 -27.61 1.72
CA LYS A 663 49.80 -28.07 0.57
C LYS A 663 48.93 -28.21 -0.67
N VAL A 664 49.50 -27.82 -1.81
CA VAL A 664 48.89 -27.92 -3.13
C VAL A 664 49.80 -28.79 -4.00
N HIS A 665 49.22 -29.73 -4.73
CA HIS A 665 49.90 -30.62 -5.66
C HIS A 665 49.24 -30.49 -7.03
N GLU A 666 50.03 -30.17 -8.05
CA GLU A 666 49.55 -30.04 -9.42
C GLU A 666 49.93 -31.30 -10.20
N ARG A 667 48.97 -31.93 -10.87
CA ARG A 667 49.22 -33.16 -11.62
C ARG A 667 49.79 -32.84 -13.00
N GLU A 668 50.97 -33.37 -13.31
CA GLU A 668 51.76 -33.03 -14.51
C GLU A 668 51.08 -33.40 -15.85
N ASP A 669 50.09 -34.30 -15.83
CA ASP A 669 49.39 -34.84 -17.01
C ASP A 669 48.08 -34.09 -17.35
N THR A 670 47.36 -33.58 -16.35
CA THR A 670 46.05 -32.91 -16.53
C THR A 670 46.03 -31.44 -16.14
N GLY A 671 47.05 -30.94 -15.41
CA GLY A 671 47.05 -29.60 -14.83
C GLY A 671 46.02 -29.40 -13.72
N GLU A 672 45.43 -30.49 -13.20
CA GLU A 672 44.48 -30.43 -12.08
C GLU A 672 45.20 -30.27 -10.75
N VAL A 673 44.56 -29.53 -9.85
CA VAL A 673 45.12 -29.12 -8.56
C VAL A 673 44.48 -29.91 -7.42
N ASP A 674 45.29 -30.70 -6.73
CA ASP A 674 44.98 -31.48 -5.55
C ASP A 674 45.43 -30.75 -4.28
N VAL A 675 44.60 -30.72 -3.24
CA VAL A 675 44.88 -29.96 -2.03
C VAL A 675 44.86 -30.81 -0.76
N LEU A 676 45.72 -30.45 0.19
CA LEU A 676 45.75 -30.97 1.54
C LEU A 676 45.40 -29.85 2.52
N THR A 677 44.43 -30.09 3.39
CA THR A 677 43.95 -29.10 4.35
C THR A 677 44.29 -29.50 5.79
N LYS A 678 44.24 -28.51 6.68
CA LYS A 678 44.38 -28.67 8.12
C LYS A 678 43.60 -27.57 8.85
N GLY A 679 42.89 -27.94 9.91
CA GLY A 679 42.33 -26.96 10.87
C GLY A 679 43.42 -26.21 11.62
N ASP A 680 43.24 -24.90 11.80
CA ASP A 680 44.23 -24.03 12.46
C ASP A 680 44.54 -24.50 13.89
N ASN A 681 43.54 -25.06 14.60
CA ASN A 681 43.65 -25.60 15.95
C ASN A 681 43.90 -27.12 16.01
N ASN A 682 44.00 -27.81 14.86
CA ASN A 682 44.20 -29.26 14.83
C ASN A 682 45.69 -29.61 14.96
N TYR A 683 46.02 -30.79 15.52
CA TYR A 683 47.42 -31.24 15.68
C TYR A 683 48.02 -31.85 14.39
N GLY A 684 47.20 -32.51 13.59
CA GLY A 684 47.59 -33.15 12.32
C GLY A 684 46.84 -32.59 11.10
N ASP A 685 47.17 -33.09 9.92
CA ASP A 685 46.43 -32.81 8.68
C ASP A 685 45.08 -33.54 8.61
N ASP A 686 44.24 -33.16 7.65
CA ASP A 686 42.86 -33.65 7.56
C ASP A 686 42.72 -35.03 6.88
N ARG A 687 43.80 -35.78 6.62
CA ARG A 687 43.70 -37.09 5.93
C ARG A 687 42.83 -38.11 6.66
N LEU A 688 42.77 -38.02 7.99
CA LEU A 688 41.89 -38.85 8.83
C LEU A 688 40.40 -38.45 8.72
N LEU A 689 40.11 -37.27 8.16
CA LEU A 689 38.76 -36.78 7.95
C LEU A 689 38.23 -37.09 6.54
N TYR A 690 39.11 -37.40 5.59
CA TYR A 690 38.79 -37.77 4.21
C TYR A 690 38.17 -39.18 4.13
N ALA A 691 37.66 -39.57 2.95
CA ALA A 691 37.14 -40.91 2.73
C ALA A 691 38.24 -41.98 2.82
N ASP A 692 37.86 -43.23 3.11
CA ASP A 692 38.83 -44.33 3.27
C ASP A 692 39.73 -44.48 2.03
N GLY A 693 41.04 -44.34 2.24
CA GLY A 693 42.06 -44.41 1.19
C GLY A 693 42.31 -43.11 0.42
N GLN A 694 41.60 -42.02 0.74
CA GLN A 694 41.79 -40.71 0.10
C GLN A 694 42.90 -39.91 0.79
N LEU A 695 43.89 -39.45 0.01
CA LEU A 695 45.03 -38.66 0.53
C LEU A 695 44.98 -37.18 0.19
N TRP A 696 44.17 -36.80 -0.80
CA TRP A 696 44.07 -35.45 -1.36
C TRP A 696 42.62 -35.11 -1.69
N LEU A 697 42.28 -33.82 -1.57
CA LEU A 697 41.00 -33.29 -2.03
C LEU A 697 41.15 -32.80 -3.47
N HIS A 698 40.35 -33.40 -4.34
CA HIS A 698 40.18 -32.94 -5.72
C HIS A 698 39.26 -31.72 -5.81
N ARG A 699 39.34 -30.98 -6.92
CA ARG A 699 38.55 -29.75 -7.16
C ARG A 699 37.04 -29.88 -6.90
N HIS A 700 36.44 -31.02 -7.22
CA HIS A 700 35.00 -31.25 -7.04
C HIS A 700 34.57 -31.36 -5.57
N HIS A 701 35.49 -31.68 -4.65
CA HIS A 701 35.19 -31.68 -3.21
C HIS A 701 35.11 -30.26 -2.64
N ILE A 702 35.65 -29.26 -3.33
CA ILE A 702 35.79 -27.90 -2.82
C ILE A 702 34.58 -27.09 -3.24
N MET A 703 33.77 -26.67 -2.25
CA MET A 703 32.56 -25.90 -2.48
C MET A 703 32.84 -24.42 -2.73
N GLY A 704 33.93 -23.88 -2.17
CA GLY A 704 34.35 -22.51 -2.38
C GLY A 704 35.45 -22.04 -1.43
N ARG A 705 35.98 -20.83 -1.69
CA ARG A 705 37.01 -20.19 -0.87
C ARG A 705 36.36 -19.10 -0.02
N ALA A 706 36.75 -19.00 1.24
CA ALA A 706 36.27 -17.91 2.10
C ALA A 706 36.89 -16.58 1.65
N VAL A 707 36.05 -15.63 1.26
CA VAL A 707 36.46 -14.27 0.82
C VAL A 707 36.13 -13.19 1.85
N GLY A 708 35.28 -13.51 2.83
CA GLY A 708 34.92 -12.64 3.94
C GLY A 708 34.11 -13.41 4.98
N PHE A 709 33.92 -12.81 6.16
CA PHE A 709 33.11 -13.42 7.21
C PHE A 709 32.36 -12.38 8.06
N LEU A 710 31.29 -12.81 8.73
CA LEU A 710 30.60 -12.05 9.77
C LEU A 710 30.80 -12.77 11.12
N PRO A 711 31.44 -12.12 12.10
CA PRO A 711 31.72 -12.75 13.38
C PRO A 711 30.44 -12.97 14.18
N TYR A 712 30.30 -14.13 14.81
CA TYR A 712 29.22 -14.52 15.73
C TYR A 712 27.77 -14.51 15.20
N VAL A 713 27.48 -13.98 14.01
CA VAL A 713 26.11 -13.88 13.47
C VAL A 713 25.47 -15.27 13.27
N GLY A 714 26.28 -16.27 12.96
CA GLY A 714 25.88 -17.66 12.80
C GLY A 714 25.38 -18.32 14.09
N TRP A 715 25.63 -17.73 15.27
CA TRP A 715 25.00 -18.19 16.51
C TRP A 715 23.48 -18.20 16.44
N VAL A 716 22.86 -17.31 15.66
CA VAL A 716 21.41 -17.33 15.44
C VAL A 716 20.98 -18.66 14.81
N THR A 717 21.70 -19.13 13.79
CA THR A 717 21.41 -20.41 13.12
C THR A 717 21.71 -21.62 14.00
N ILE A 718 22.79 -21.54 14.80
CA ILE A 718 23.17 -22.58 15.76
C ILE A 718 22.09 -22.69 16.86
N ILE A 719 21.70 -21.59 17.48
CA ILE A 719 20.64 -21.53 18.50
C ILE A 719 19.30 -21.99 17.93
N MET A 720 18.94 -21.61 16.70
CA MET A 720 17.72 -22.07 16.03
C MET A 720 17.72 -23.58 15.76
N THR A 721 18.89 -24.19 15.61
CA THR A 721 19.05 -25.63 15.34
C THR A 721 19.13 -26.43 16.64
N GLU A 722 19.87 -25.94 17.64
CA GLU A 722 20.07 -26.59 18.93
C GLU A 722 18.89 -26.37 19.90
N ASN A 723 18.14 -25.27 19.76
CA ASN A 723 16.97 -24.96 20.59
C ASN A 723 15.68 -24.83 19.74
N PRO A 724 14.92 -25.93 19.58
CA PRO A 724 13.70 -25.92 18.78
C PRO A 724 12.60 -25.00 19.32
N ILE A 725 12.56 -24.71 20.62
CA ILE A 725 11.58 -23.80 21.22
C ILE A 725 11.79 -22.37 20.70
N PHE A 726 13.03 -21.92 20.66
CA PHE A 726 13.37 -20.58 20.15
C PHE A 726 13.02 -20.45 18.66
N LYS A 727 13.25 -21.50 17.86
CA LYS A 727 12.85 -21.56 16.45
C LYS A 727 11.34 -21.37 16.27
N TYR A 728 10.51 -22.04 17.08
CA TYR A 728 9.05 -21.89 16.98
C TYR A 728 8.55 -20.54 17.48
N ILE A 729 9.19 -19.94 18.50
CA ILE A 729 8.88 -18.58 18.95
C ILE A 729 9.22 -17.55 17.87
N LEU A 730 10.38 -17.67 17.22
CA LEU A 730 10.79 -16.75 16.15
C LEU A 730 9.90 -16.88 14.91
N ILE A 731 9.58 -18.11 14.48
CA ILE A 731 8.66 -18.36 13.35
C ILE A 731 7.23 -17.93 13.72
N GLY A 732 6.80 -18.15 14.95
CA GLY A 732 5.52 -17.68 15.47
C GLY A 732 5.46 -16.15 15.55
N GLY A 733 6.57 -15.50 15.93
CA GLY A 733 6.72 -14.05 15.96
C GLY A 733 6.73 -13.42 14.57
N LEU A 734 7.47 -13.97 13.61
CA LEU A 734 7.44 -13.57 12.20
C LEU A 734 6.07 -13.85 11.57
N GLY A 735 5.45 -14.98 11.89
CA GLY A 735 4.09 -15.30 11.47
C GLY A 735 3.07 -14.33 12.03
N LEU A 736 3.19 -13.97 13.32
CA LEU A 736 2.39 -12.94 13.96
C LEU A 736 2.66 -11.58 13.33
N LEU A 737 3.91 -11.24 12.99
CA LEU A 737 4.30 -9.98 12.35
C LEU A 737 3.76 -9.86 10.92
N VAL A 738 3.68 -10.97 10.18
CA VAL A 738 3.01 -11.05 8.87
C VAL A 738 1.48 -11.00 9.00
N ILE A 739 0.94 -11.52 10.10
CA ILE A 739 -0.51 -11.47 10.39
C ILE A 739 -0.92 -10.09 10.96
N THR A 740 -0.02 -9.41 11.67
CA THR A 740 -0.23 -8.09 12.27
C THR A 740 0.27 -6.94 11.39
N SER A 741 1.03 -7.21 10.33
CA SER A 741 1.26 -6.29 9.22
C SER A 741 -0.04 -6.11 8.45
N LYS A 742 -0.96 -5.34 9.05
CA LYS A 742 -2.11 -4.76 8.37
C LYS A 742 -1.60 -3.65 7.46
N ASP A 743 -1.62 -3.94 6.17
CA ASP A 743 -2.53 -3.27 5.22
C ASP A 743 -2.89 -4.26 4.11
#